data_AF-A0A258E5Q9-F1
#
_entry.id   AF-A0A258E5Q9-F1
#
_cell.length_a   1.000
_cell.length_b   1.000
_cell.length_c   1.000
_cell.angle_alpha   90.00
_cell.angle_beta   90.00
_cell.angle_gamma   90.00
#
_symmetry.space_group_name_H-M   'P 1'
#
loop_
_entity.id
_entity.type
_entity.pdbx_description
1 polymer ?
#
loop_
_entity_poly.entity_id
_entity_poly.type
_entity_poly.pdbx_seq_one_letter_code
_entity_poly.pdbx_strand_id
1 'polypeptide(L)'
;MKGVEMSTQSLTFKSFNTRGFNANGNVRTVQMIDGMDNQAPGLNFSVGNIIGISELDLESVELLPGASSALYGPNAINGILLMTSKNPFQYQGLSANVKTGVMHEGSRTTPTTGFYDFSARYAKAFSDKVAFKVNLAYLRADDWQANDFRDQSLSNGFGLGGTRNSNPGYNGVNVYGDESTQNMFSVAQSLVGAGLLPQAALGIIPQTQVSRTGYAERDLADYNTKSLKLNAALHWRLNDRVEAILQGNYGFGTTVYTGADRYSIANFNMGQYKAELRGSNWYLRAYTTQERSGDAFAVGIAANAINEAWKPSELWYGQYVGAFAQAKLSGATDEAAHGIARGVADEGRLVPGSQAFNQALATTTSTPMPGQFQTPPRRIGSQFVDKTNLYHFEGSYQFKDIKWADFVMGANYRIFALNSERTLFALDENGEEFRINEYGGYLQGTKKLFSDKFKLTASVRYDKNENFEGQWSPRVSGVYTAGNHNFRASYQTGFRIPTTQDQYIDLVTPQARLLGGLPLFRDRYNFRSNPVYSLATVTAFGNAFLASTQNPAIQQAALAEAQRRAAAAIEAGQLPNDPAAIQAFIAAALPQLIPVFAAQANQDKLVQFELTEFRPEKVKSYEIGYKGLISNRLLIDAYAYFNSFENFIGGQVLIQDANPNPQNPASALGLNLLSANTRSVYSIPVNRTEVIKSWGWALGMDYKLPKNYSIGGNVSYNTLSNLDEFAETGFQPSFNTPEYRYVLNFSNR
;
A
#
# COMPACT_ATOMS: atom_id res chain seq x y z
N MET A 1 -11.41 -11.53 20.07
CA MET A 1 -12.70 -11.74 19.38
C MET A 1 -12.51 -12.80 18.30
N LYS A 2 -13.54 -13.59 18.01
CA LYS A 2 -13.45 -14.72 17.05
C LYS A 2 -13.38 -14.21 15.60
N GLY A 3 -12.43 -14.72 14.81
CA GLY A 3 -12.29 -14.40 13.38
C GLY A 3 -11.81 -12.98 13.06
N VAL A 4 -11.26 -12.28 14.07
CA VAL A 4 -10.67 -10.94 13.91
C VAL A 4 -9.16 -11.09 13.79
N GLU A 5 -8.60 -10.42 12.81
CA GLU A 5 -7.17 -10.35 12.56
C GLU A 5 -6.69 -8.93 12.87
N MET A 6 -5.43 -8.81 13.29
CA MET A 6 -4.80 -7.51 13.53
C MET A 6 -3.41 -7.51 12.93
N SER A 7 -3.12 -6.51 12.09
CA SER A 7 -1.77 -6.20 11.62
C SER A 7 -1.23 -5.04 12.46
N THR A 8 -0.08 -5.25 13.09
CA THR A 8 0.58 -4.25 13.93
C THR A 8 1.85 -3.80 13.22
N GLN A 9 1.83 -2.55 12.73
CA GLN A 9 2.95 -1.96 12.01
C GLN A 9 3.86 -1.15 12.92
N SER A 10 3.28 -0.65 14.00
CA SER A 10 3.90 0.20 15.02
C SER A 10 3.01 0.20 16.27
N LEU A 11 3.43 0.87 17.35
CA LEU A 11 2.66 0.94 18.59
C LEU A 11 1.27 1.55 18.41
N THR A 12 1.17 2.59 17.58
CA THR A 12 -0.07 3.37 17.36
C THR A 12 -0.74 3.05 16.02
N PHE A 13 -0.06 2.35 15.12
CA PHE A 13 -0.58 1.93 13.82
C PHE A 13 -0.96 0.45 13.84
N LYS A 14 -2.22 0.20 14.19
CA LYS A 14 -2.83 -1.13 14.17
C LYS A 14 -4.03 -1.11 13.25
N SER A 15 -4.03 -1.98 12.25
CA SER A 15 -5.19 -2.23 11.39
C SER A 15 -5.84 -3.54 11.81
N PHE A 16 -7.16 -3.60 11.79
CA PHE A 16 -7.89 -4.86 11.95
C PHE A 16 -8.42 -5.32 10.59
N ASN A 17 -8.76 -6.59 10.52
CA ASN A 17 -9.42 -7.17 9.37
C ASN A 17 -10.26 -8.37 9.79
N THR A 18 -11.11 -8.83 8.87
CA THR A 18 -11.74 -10.13 8.98
C THR A 18 -11.70 -10.82 7.62
N ARG A 19 -11.66 -12.16 7.64
CA ARG A 19 -11.74 -13.00 6.42
C ARG A 19 -10.52 -12.92 5.48
N GLY A 20 -9.32 -12.70 6.01
CA GLY A 20 -8.09 -12.71 5.21
C GLY A 20 -7.77 -11.39 4.52
N PHE A 21 -6.68 -11.36 3.75
CA PHE A 21 -6.17 -10.16 3.03
C PHE A 21 -5.73 -9.03 3.95
N ASN A 22 -4.92 -9.33 4.98
CA ASN A 22 -4.39 -8.27 5.83
C ASN A 22 -3.51 -7.33 5.00
N ALA A 23 -3.83 -6.05 5.08
CA ALA A 23 -3.01 -4.98 4.52
C ALA A 23 -2.66 -4.00 5.63
N ASN A 24 -1.49 -3.39 5.49
CA ASN A 24 -1.04 -2.36 6.41
C ASN A 24 -2.03 -1.18 6.34
N GLY A 25 -2.31 -0.67 5.13
CA GLY A 25 -3.41 0.26 4.85
C GLY A 25 -4.67 -0.48 4.43
N ASN A 26 -5.48 -0.92 5.38
CA ASN A 26 -6.66 -1.74 5.08
C ASN A 26 -7.83 -0.91 4.53
N VAL A 27 -8.00 -0.95 3.20
CA VAL A 27 -9.09 -0.30 2.45
C VAL A 27 -10.35 -1.18 2.31
N ARG A 28 -10.35 -2.37 2.91
CA ARG A 28 -11.44 -3.36 2.82
C ARG A 28 -12.31 -3.41 4.08
N THR A 29 -11.95 -2.65 5.11
CA THR A 29 -12.70 -2.50 6.34
C THR A 29 -13.02 -1.04 6.59
N VAL A 30 -14.25 -0.76 7.02
CA VAL A 30 -14.66 0.59 7.42
C VAL A 30 -14.58 0.71 8.94
N GLN A 31 -14.13 1.86 9.45
CA GLN A 31 -14.17 2.19 10.87
C GLN A 31 -14.98 3.46 11.05
N MET A 32 -16.00 3.42 11.91
CA MET A 32 -16.81 4.59 12.22
C MET A 32 -16.66 5.00 13.67
N ILE A 33 -16.53 6.30 13.91
CA ILE A 33 -16.52 6.93 15.24
C ILE A 33 -17.73 7.84 15.33
N ASP A 34 -18.69 7.49 16.19
CA ASP A 34 -19.94 8.22 16.34
C ASP A 34 -20.64 8.52 15.01
N GLY A 35 -20.53 7.57 14.08
CA GLY A 35 -21.08 7.62 12.74
C GLY A 35 -20.25 8.35 11.68
N MET A 36 -19.06 8.86 12.02
CA MET A 36 -18.12 9.42 11.03
C MET A 36 -17.12 8.36 10.57
N ASP A 37 -16.91 8.24 9.27
CA ASP A 37 -15.87 7.40 8.68
C ASP A 37 -14.47 7.89 9.08
N ASN A 38 -13.69 7.05 9.78
CA ASN A 38 -12.38 7.38 10.36
C ASN A 38 -11.22 7.10 9.38
N GLN A 39 -11.42 7.31 8.08
CA GLN A 39 -10.35 7.22 7.08
C GLN A 39 -9.64 8.57 6.90
N ALA A 40 -8.33 8.52 6.66
CA ALA A 40 -7.60 9.65 6.07
C ALA A 40 -7.97 9.73 4.59
N PRO A 41 -8.59 10.82 4.10
CA PRO A 41 -9.17 10.86 2.76
C PRO A 41 -8.17 10.83 1.59
N GLY A 42 -6.92 11.25 1.79
CA GLY A 42 -5.84 11.08 0.80
C GLY A 42 -5.31 9.64 0.74
N LEU A 43 -5.55 8.84 1.79
CA LEU A 43 -5.07 7.45 1.92
C LEU A 43 -6.17 6.39 1.79
N ASN A 44 -7.42 6.74 2.06
CA ASN A 44 -8.63 5.89 2.10
C ASN A 44 -8.65 4.75 3.12
N PHE A 45 -7.77 4.77 4.12
CA PHE A 45 -7.81 3.84 5.25
C PHE A 45 -7.68 4.58 6.57
N SER A 46 -8.03 3.92 7.67
CA SER A 46 -7.81 4.46 9.02
C SER A 46 -6.35 4.41 9.40
N VAL A 47 -5.78 5.55 9.80
CA VAL A 47 -4.39 5.70 10.24
C VAL A 47 -4.23 5.21 11.69
N GLY A 48 -4.47 3.92 11.87
CA GLY A 48 -4.46 3.26 13.18
C GLY A 48 -5.41 3.92 14.18
N ASN A 49 -4.92 4.10 15.41
CA ASN A 49 -5.67 4.73 16.48
C ASN A 49 -5.33 6.22 16.67
N ILE A 50 -4.76 6.92 15.67
CA ILE A 50 -4.37 8.34 15.84
C ILE A 50 -5.59 9.23 16.15
N ILE A 51 -6.77 8.93 15.60
CA ILE A 51 -8.03 9.71 15.81
C ILE A 51 -9.14 8.89 16.47
N GLY A 52 -8.80 7.73 17.04
CA GLY A 52 -9.78 6.89 17.72
C GLY A 52 -10.30 7.45 19.04
N ILE A 53 -11.28 6.75 19.61
CA ILE A 53 -11.91 7.10 20.89
C ILE A 53 -10.98 6.67 22.04
N SER A 54 -10.85 7.50 23.08
CA SER A 54 -10.12 7.11 24.29
C SER A 54 -10.87 6.03 25.05
N GLU A 55 -10.17 5.14 25.75
CA GLU A 55 -10.78 4.07 26.54
C GLU A 55 -11.78 4.62 27.59
N LEU A 56 -11.51 5.80 28.14
CA LEU A 56 -12.38 6.46 29.12
C LEU A 56 -13.71 6.92 28.51
N ASP A 57 -13.74 7.34 27.24
CA ASP A 57 -14.95 7.83 26.56
C ASP A 57 -15.61 6.78 25.67
N LEU A 58 -15.04 5.58 25.55
CA LEU A 58 -15.61 4.49 24.76
C LEU A 58 -16.80 3.85 25.49
N GLU A 59 -17.96 3.83 24.83
CA GLU A 59 -19.17 3.16 25.32
C GLU A 59 -19.25 1.74 24.78
N SER A 60 -19.13 1.59 23.46
CA SER A 60 -19.26 0.31 22.79
C SER A 60 -18.40 0.22 21.54
N VAL A 61 -18.02 -1.01 21.22
CA VAL A 61 -17.37 -1.40 19.96
C VAL A 61 -18.16 -2.56 19.39
N GLU A 62 -18.70 -2.36 18.19
CA GLU A 62 -19.48 -3.37 17.47
C GLU A 62 -18.77 -3.72 16.16
N LEU A 63 -18.50 -5.01 15.96
CA LEU A 63 -17.89 -5.52 14.72
C LEU A 63 -18.92 -6.32 13.93
N LEU A 64 -19.11 -5.95 12.68
CA LEU A 64 -19.88 -6.71 11.69
C LEU A 64 -18.87 -7.33 10.70
N PRO A 65 -18.52 -8.62 10.83
CA PRO A 65 -17.56 -9.25 9.94
C PRO A 65 -18.14 -9.45 8.53
N GLY A 66 -17.30 -9.28 7.52
CA GLY A 66 -17.66 -9.49 6.12
C GLY A 66 -18.49 -8.39 5.47
N ALA A 67 -18.96 -8.67 4.25
CA ALA A 67 -19.58 -7.69 3.38
C ALA A 67 -20.82 -7.02 4.02
N SER A 68 -20.71 -5.73 4.28
CA SER A 68 -21.73 -4.91 4.95
C SER A 68 -22.17 -3.71 4.11
N SER A 69 -21.81 -3.70 2.82
CA SER A 69 -22.05 -2.57 1.92
C SER A 69 -23.52 -2.20 1.75
N ALA A 70 -24.44 -3.18 1.81
CA ALA A 70 -25.87 -2.90 1.64
C ALA A 70 -26.44 -1.86 2.64
N LEU A 71 -25.82 -1.69 3.81
CA LEU A 71 -26.22 -0.69 4.81
C LEU A 71 -25.21 0.46 4.92
N TYR A 72 -23.91 0.14 4.88
CA TYR A 72 -22.85 1.10 5.22
C TYR A 72 -22.10 1.65 4.01
N GLY A 73 -22.43 1.19 2.80
CA GLY A 73 -21.89 1.70 1.55
C GLY A 73 -20.55 1.10 1.12
N PRO A 74 -19.77 1.84 0.31
CA PRO A 74 -18.58 1.30 -0.33
C PRO A 74 -17.52 0.87 0.71
N ASN A 75 -16.63 -0.01 0.29
CA ASN A 75 -15.41 -0.43 0.98
C ASN A 75 -15.62 -1.34 2.21
N ALA A 76 -16.85 -1.49 2.70
CA ALA A 76 -17.20 -2.43 3.78
C ALA A 76 -17.27 -3.90 3.31
N ILE A 77 -16.26 -4.39 2.57
CA ILE A 77 -16.27 -5.73 1.96
C ILE A 77 -15.79 -6.84 2.90
N ASN A 78 -14.84 -6.52 3.78
CA ASN A 78 -14.32 -7.42 4.81
C ASN A 78 -14.86 -7.10 6.21
N GLY A 79 -15.68 -6.06 6.36
CA GLY A 79 -16.36 -5.76 7.61
C GLY A 79 -16.38 -4.29 7.96
N ILE A 80 -17.06 -3.99 9.05
CA ILE A 80 -17.14 -2.65 9.63
C ILE A 80 -17.02 -2.71 11.15
N LEU A 81 -16.28 -1.77 11.72
CA LEU A 81 -16.16 -1.52 13.15
C LEU A 81 -16.86 -0.22 13.50
N LEU A 82 -17.88 -0.30 14.35
CA LEU A 82 -18.61 0.84 14.86
C LEU A 82 -18.15 1.12 16.28
N MET A 83 -17.66 2.33 16.52
CA MET A 83 -17.25 2.80 17.84
C MET A 83 -18.19 3.92 18.27
N THR A 84 -18.80 3.74 19.43
CA THR A 84 -19.71 4.73 20.03
C THR A 84 -19.09 5.30 21.29
N SER A 85 -19.15 6.61 21.44
CA SER A 85 -18.67 7.31 22.61
C SER A 85 -19.78 7.54 23.65
N LYS A 86 -19.37 7.71 24.91
CA LYS A 86 -20.28 7.90 26.05
C LYS A 86 -21.09 9.19 25.91
N ASN A 87 -22.39 9.09 26.16
CA ASN A 87 -23.32 10.22 26.17
C ASN A 87 -23.09 11.12 27.41
N PRO A 88 -22.97 12.46 27.27
CA PRO A 88 -22.69 13.35 28.40
C PRO A 88 -23.87 13.55 29.38
N PHE A 89 -25.11 13.24 28.99
CA PHE A 89 -26.24 13.22 29.93
C PHE A 89 -26.18 12.02 30.88
N GLN A 90 -25.75 10.86 30.37
CA GLN A 90 -25.72 9.60 31.12
C GLN A 90 -24.43 9.44 31.93
N TYR A 91 -23.29 9.81 31.34
CA TYR A 91 -21.97 9.62 31.93
C TYR A 91 -21.36 10.97 32.29
N GLN A 92 -21.73 11.51 33.44
CA GLN A 92 -21.24 12.80 33.97
C GLN A 92 -20.03 12.63 34.89
N GLY A 93 -19.32 13.73 35.12
CA GLY A 93 -18.17 13.81 36.03
C GLY A 93 -16.82 13.77 35.33
N LEU A 94 -15.77 13.85 36.15
CA LEU A 94 -14.38 13.73 35.74
C LEU A 94 -13.92 12.27 35.90
N SER A 95 -13.22 11.75 34.90
CA SER A 95 -12.51 10.47 34.95
C SER A 95 -11.11 10.68 34.39
N ALA A 96 -10.09 10.08 35.02
CA ALA A 96 -8.71 10.15 34.55
C ALA A 96 -8.02 8.80 34.72
N ASN A 97 -7.09 8.48 33.83
CA ASN A 97 -6.29 7.27 33.85
C ASN A 97 -4.84 7.60 33.48
N VAL A 98 -3.89 7.01 34.21
CA VAL A 98 -2.46 7.11 33.93
C VAL A 98 -1.89 5.70 33.88
N LYS A 99 -1.26 5.36 32.76
CA LYS A 99 -0.51 4.11 32.57
C LYS A 99 0.94 4.48 32.29
N THR A 100 1.86 3.85 33.00
CA THR A 100 3.30 4.01 32.79
C THR A 100 3.96 2.64 32.78
N GLY A 101 5.08 2.52 32.09
CA GLY A 101 5.81 1.27 31.98
C GLY A 101 7.18 1.44 31.36
N VAL A 102 7.85 0.31 31.18
CA VAL A 102 9.16 0.21 30.54
C VAL A 102 9.03 -0.76 29.37
N MET A 103 9.60 -0.39 28.23
CA MET A 103 9.73 -1.27 27.08
C MET A 103 11.19 -1.68 26.93
N HIS A 104 11.42 -2.98 26.73
CA HIS A 104 12.75 -3.56 26.56
C HIS A 104 12.84 -4.34 25.26
N GLU A 105 13.82 -4.01 24.43
CA GLU A 105 14.17 -4.73 23.20
C GLU A 105 15.68 -4.59 22.94
N GLY A 106 16.40 -5.71 22.91
CA GLY A 106 17.87 -5.74 22.88
C GLY A 106 18.48 -5.21 21.58
N SER A 107 17.72 -5.19 20.48
CA SER A 107 18.18 -4.72 19.17
C SER A 107 18.10 -3.20 18.95
N ARG A 108 17.46 -2.45 19.87
CA ARG A 108 17.31 -1.00 19.76
C ARG A 108 18.60 -0.26 20.08
N THR A 109 18.75 0.95 19.54
CA THR A 109 19.84 1.86 19.91
C THR A 109 19.85 2.16 21.41
N THR A 110 18.66 2.33 22.01
CA THR A 110 18.46 2.36 23.46
C THR A 110 17.57 1.17 23.84
N PRO A 111 18.12 0.11 24.45
CA PRO A 111 17.37 -1.12 24.70
C PRO A 111 16.15 -0.95 25.59
N THR A 112 16.21 -0.02 26.54
CA THR A 112 15.18 0.17 27.55
C THR A 112 14.65 1.60 27.50
N THR A 113 13.37 1.77 27.22
CA THR A 113 12.71 3.09 27.08
C THR A 113 11.41 3.18 27.87
N GLY A 114 10.96 4.39 28.17
CA GLY A 114 9.73 4.64 28.92
C GLY A 114 8.48 4.52 28.05
N PHE A 115 7.38 4.09 28.66
CA PHE A 115 6.03 4.13 28.10
C PHE A 115 5.16 5.01 28.98
N TYR A 116 4.45 5.98 28.39
CA TYR A 116 3.59 6.91 29.11
C TYR A 116 2.27 7.07 28.36
N ASP A 117 1.14 6.84 29.03
CA ASP A 117 -0.20 6.98 28.49
C ASP A 117 -1.10 7.65 29.55
N PHE A 118 -1.67 8.79 29.19
CA PHE A 118 -2.54 9.60 30.03
C PHE A 118 -3.87 9.82 29.31
N SER A 119 -4.99 9.69 30.02
CA SER A 119 -6.28 10.13 29.51
C SER A 119 -7.13 10.79 30.59
N ALA A 120 -7.93 11.77 30.18
CA ALA A 120 -8.88 12.46 31.04
C ALA A 120 -10.15 12.78 30.26
N ARG A 121 -11.31 12.60 30.90
CA ARG A 121 -12.63 12.89 30.37
C ARG A 121 -13.43 13.68 31.39
N TYR A 122 -14.04 14.77 30.97
CA TYR A 122 -15.01 15.51 31.76
C TYR A 122 -16.31 15.69 30.99
N ALA A 123 -17.43 15.37 31.62
CA ALA A 123 -18.75 15.56 31.04
C ALA A 123 -19.73 16.12 32.07
N LYS A 124 -20.63 16.99 31.62
CA LYS A 124 -21.62 17.62 32.50
C LYS A 124 -22.89 17.94 31.73
N ALA A 125 -24.03 17.60 32.32
CA ALA A 125 -25.33 18.12 31.93
C ALA A 125 -25.61 19.39 32.75
N PHE A 126 -25.82 20.53 32.09
CA PHE A 126 -26.24 21.77 32.77
C PHE A 126 -27.74 21.77 33.05
N SER A 127 -28.49 21.07 32.21
CA SER A 127 -29.92 20.85 32.34
C SER A 127 -30.29 19.50 31.73
N ASP A 128 -31.57 19.18 31.71
CA ASP A 128 -32.16 18.09 30.92
C ASP A 128 -32.03 18.30 29.40
N LYS A 129 -31.73 19.54 28.96
CA LYS A 129 -31.65 19.93 27.55
C LYS A 129 -30.24 20.10 27.01
N VAL A 130 -29.27 20.51 27.83
CA VAL A 130 -27.91 20.82 27.34
C VAL A 130 -26.87 20.07 28.17
N ALA A 131 -26.03 19.31 27.48
CA ALA A 131 -24.89 18.62 28.08
C ALA A 131 -23.68 18.68 27.16
N PHE A 132 -22.49 18.64 27.74
CA PHE A 132 -21.24 18.63 26.98
C PHE A 132 -20.25 17.61 27.55
N LYS A 133 -19.28 17.24 26.72
CA LYS A 133 -18.10 16.51 27.14
C LYS A 133 -16.84 17.04 26.47
N VAL A 134 -15.73 16.87 27.17
CA VAL A 134 -14.36 17.09 26.68
C VAL A 134 -13.52 15.89 27.10
N ASN A 135 -12.65 15.44 26.22
CA ASN A 135 -11.80 14.27 26.38
C ASN A 135 -10.42 14.54 25.80
N LEU A 136 -9.39 14.12 26.53
CA LEU A 136 -7.99 14.22 26.14
C LEU A 136 -7.34 12.85 26.37
N ALA A 137 -6.56 12.39 25.40
CA ALA A 137 -5.67 11.24 25.56
C ALA A 137 -4.30 11.56 24.96
N TYR A 138 -3.23 11.19 25.65
CA TYR A 138 -1.86 11.40 25.22
C TYR A 138 -1.02 10.15 25.51
N LEU A 139 -0.41 9.61 24.46
CA LEU A 139 0.53 8.49 24.53
C LEU A 139 1.90 8.95 24.01
N ARG A 140 2.96 8.56 24.71
CA ARG A 140 4.35 8.70 24.29
C ARG A 140 5.14 7.43 24.60
N ALA A 141 5.87 6.93 23.61
CA ALA A 141 6.72 5.76 23.74
C ALA A 141 7.74 5.71 22.59
N ASP A 142 8.87 5.03 22.77
CA ASP A 142 9.78 4.74 21.66
C ASP A 142 9.41 3.41 20.99
N ASP A 143 9.04 3.48 19.72
CA ASP A 143 8.54 2.35 18.94
C ASP A 143 9.63 1.32 18.62
N TRP A 144 9.25 0.17 18.07
CA TRP A 144 10.18 -0.89 17.71
C TRP A 144 11.01 -0.50 16.50
N GLN A 145 12.30 -0.25 16.73
CA GLN A 145 13.26 -0.02 15.65
C GLN A 145 13.42 -1.28 14.82
N ALA A 146 13.27 -1.14 13.50
CA ALA A 146 13.49 -2.22 12.56
C ALA A 146 14.99 -2.54 12.49
N ASN A 147 15.34 -3.84 12.55
CA ASN A 147 16.73 -4.30 12.62
C ASN A 147 16.99 -5.60 11.86
N ASP A 148 16.25 -5.82 10.77
CA ASP A 148 16.48 -6.94 9.87
C ASP A 148 17.39 -6.49 8.72
N PHE A 149 18.57 -7.10 8.62
CA PHE A 149 19.55 -6.85 7.58
C PHE A 149 19.80 -8.10 6.73
N ARG A 150 18.83 -9.00 6.66
CA ARG A 150 18.88 -10.09 5.68
C ARG A 150 18.82 -9.50 4.28
N ASP A 151 19.50 -10.15 3.36
CA ASP A 151 19.50 -9.79 1.95
C ASP A 151 18.16 -10.19 1.32
N GLN A 152 17.59 -9.31 0.50
CA GLN A 152 16.36 -9.54 -0.27
C GLN A 152 16.60 -9.48 -1.79
N SER A 153 17.86 -9.55 -2.24
CA SER A 153 18.26 -9.48 -3.65
C SER A 153 17.99 -10.80 -4.40
N LEU A 154 16.73 -11.13 -4.66
CA LEU A 154 16.38 -12.39 -5.32
C LEU A 154 16.75 -12.45 -6.82
N SER A 155 17.04 -11.30 -7.44
CA SER A 155 17.21 -11.16 -8.89
C SER A 155 18.66 -11.14 -9.37
N ASN A 156 19.65 -11.21 -8.47
CA ASN A 156 21.08 -11.14 -8.83
C ASN A 156 21.87 -12.43 -8.54
N GLY A 157 21.17 -13.55 -8.33
CA GLY A 157 21.77 -14.85 -8.06
C GLY A 157 22.09 -15.13 -6.59
N PHE A 158 21.83 -14.18 -5.69
CA PHE A 158 21.95 -14.36 -4.24
C PHE A 158 20.59 -14.67 -3.61
N GLY A 159 20.62 -15.40 -2.49
CA GLY A 159 19.44 -15.68 -1.67
C GLY A 159 19.46 -14.88 -0.36
N LEU A 160 18.58 -15.25 0.57
CA LEU A 160 18.43 -14.57 1.87
C LEU A 160 19.66 -14.63 2.80
N GLY A 161 20.71 -15.37 2.41
CA GLY A 161 21.97 -15.52 3.16
C GLY A 161 23.08 -14.58 2.70
N GLY A 162 22.84 -13.71 1.72
CA GLY A 162 23.80 -12.69 1.29
C GLY A 162 24.06 -11.64 2.37
N THR A 163 25.20 -10.95 2.28
CA THR A 163 25.54 -9.78 3.08
C THR A 163 26.15 -8.71 2.16
N ARG A 164 26.28 -7.46 2.62
CA ARG A 164 26.97 -6.41 1.85
C ARG A 164 28.38 -6.82 1.40
N ASN A 165 29.05 -7.66 2.18
CA ASN A 165 30.42 -8.11 1.90
C ASN A 165 30.45 -9.25 0.88
N SER A 166 29.47 -10.15 0.92
CA SER A 166 29.42 -11.34 0.06
C SER A 166 28.59 -11.14 -1.22
N ASN A 167 27.68 -10.16 -1.24
CA ASN A 167 26.85 -9.81 -2.39
C ASN A 167 27.10 -8.35 -2.80
N PRO A 168 27.81 -8.10 -3.90
CA PRO A 168 28.05 -6.75 -4.42
C PRO A 168 26.77 -5.97 -4.76
N GLY A 169 25.68 -6.68 -5.06
CA GLY A 169 24.35 -6.13 -5.33
C GLY A 169 23.36 -6.26 -4.17
N TYR A 170 23.85 -6.38 -2.93
CA TYR A 170 23.03 -6.51 -1.72
C TYR A 170 21.93 -5.44 -1.63
N ASN A 171 20.76 -5.87 -1.16
CA ASN A 171 19.59 -5.06 -0.84
C ASN A 171 19.09 -5.56 0.52
N GLY A 172 19.20 -4.75 1.57
CA GLY A 172 18.86 -5.16 2.94
C GLY A 172 17.40 -4.86 3.29
N VAL A 173 16.75 -5.73 4.06
CA VAL A 173 15.33 -5.54 4.47
C VAL A 173 15.06 -4.18 5.14
N ASN A 174 15.93 -3.73 6.06
CA ASN A 174 15.85 -2.42 6.73
C ASN A 174 17.05 -1.52 6.43
N VAL A 175 17.61 -1.66 5.22
CA VAL A 175 18.62 -0.76 4.67
C VAL A 175 17.98 -0.04 3.48
N TYR A 176 18.18 1.27 3.40
CA TYR A 176 17.57 2.10 2.37
C TYR A 176 18.62 2.86 1.58
N GLY A 177 18.37 3.11 0.29
CA GLY A 177 19.33 3.72 -0.64
C GLY A 177 20.30 2.72 -1.28
N ASP A 178 20.11 1.42 -1.07
CA ASP A 178 20.80 0.30 -1.71
C ASP A 178 19.90 -0.54 -2.63
N GLU A 179 18.65 -0.12 -2.84
CA GLU A 179 17.68 -0.83 -3.67
C GLU A 179 17.99 -0.67 -5.16
N SER A 180 18.67 0.43 -5.51
CA SER A 180 19.13 0.70 -6.87
C SER A 180 20.41 -0.07 -7.17
N THR A 181 20.39 -0.87 -8.24
CA THR A 181 21.54 -1.64 -8.73
C THR A 181 21.87 -1.26 -10.17
N GLN A 182 23.15 -1.39 -10.54
CA GLN A 182 23.64 -1.25 -11.92
C GLN A 182 24.52 -2.44 -12.30
N ASN A 183 24.42 -2.88 -13.55
CA ASN A 183 25.32 -3.90 -14.08
C ASN A 183 26.69 -3.25 -14.35
N MET A 184 27.75 -3.83 -13.78
CA MET A 184 29.10 -3.29 -13.90
C MET A 184 29.59 -3.21 -15.35
N PHE A 185 29.26 -4.19 -16.19
CA PHE A 185 29.67 -4.19 -17.58
C PHE A 185 28.98 -3.08 -18.38
N SER A 186 27.70 -2.83 -18.15
CA SER A 186 26.98 -1.70 -18.77
C SER A 186 27.57 -0.34 -18.38
N VAL A 187 27.99 -0.19 -17.12
CA VAL A 187 28.71 1.00 -16.66
C VAL A 187 30.09 1.08 -17.33
N ALA A 188 30.82 -0.03 -17.43
CA ALA A 188 32.13 -0.07 -18.10
C ALA A 188 32.03 0.34 -19.58
N GLN A 189 31.01 -0.13 -20.30
CA GLN A 189 30.76 0.28 -21.69
C GLN A 189 30.54 1.79 -21.80
N SER A 190 29.78 2.37 -20.87
CA SER A 190 29.57 3.83 -20.81
C SER A 190 30.88 4.58 -20.54
N LEU A 191 31.73 4.09 -19.62
CA LEU A 191 33.04 4.69 -19.33
C LEU A 191 34.00 4.59 -20.52
N VAL A 192 34.00 3.47 -21.24
CA VAL A 192 34.80 3.31 -22.46
C VAL A 192 34.32 4.27 -23.55
N GLY A 193 33.01 4.38 -23.76
CA GLY A 193 32.42 5.36 -24.69
C GLY A 193 32.77 6.80 -24.34
N ALA A 194 32.93 7.11 -23.05
CA ALA A 194 33.38 8.42 -22.56
C ALA A 194 34.92 8.59 -22.56
N GLY A 195 35.69 7.58 -22.98
CA GLY A 195 37.16 7.62 -22.96
C GLY A 195 37.80 7.54 -21.57
N LEU A 196 37.03 7.19 -20.54
CA LEU A 196 37.47 7.10 -19.13
C LEU A 196 38.00 5.71 -18.76
N LEU A 197 37.76 4.70 -19.59
CA LEU A 197 38.26 3.34 -19.42
C LEU A 197 38.75 2.80 -20.78
N PRO A 198 39.89 2.08 -20.86
CA PRO A 198 40.34 1.50 -22.13
C PRO A 198 39.43 0.35 -22.58
N GLN A 199 39.23 0.18 -23.89
CA GLN A 199 38.42 -0.90 -24.49
C GLN A 199 38.81 -2.29 -23.96
N ALA A 200 40.10 -2.53 -23.73
CA ALA A 200 40.62 -3.79 -23.22
C ALA A 200 40.10 -4.14 -21.80
N ALA A 201 39.69 -3.14 -21.01
CA ALA A 201 39.17 -3.38 -19.67
C ALA A 201 37.81 -4.10 -19.68
N LEU A 202 37.04 -4.04 -20.77
CA LEU A 202 35.75 -4.75 -20.85
C LEU A 202 35.89 -6.26 -20.63
N GLY A 203 37.03 -6.86 -21.01
CA GLY A 203 37.27 -8.30 -20.84
C GLY A 203 37.47 -8.77 -19.41
N ILE A 204 37.73 -7.86 -18.46
CA ILE A 204 37.96 -8.17 -17.04
C ILE A 204 36.82 -7.72 -16.13
N ILE A 205 35.82 -7.01 -16.66
CA ILE A 205 34.65 -6.56 -15.89
C ILE A 205 33.56 -7.62 -15.95
N PRO A 206 33.09 -8.15 -14.81
CA PRO A 206 32.03 -9.15 -14.80
C PRO A 206 30.65 -8.52 -15.07
N GLN A 207 29.71 -9.36 -15.50
CA GLN A 207 28.28 -9.02 -15.67
C GLN A 207 27.54 -9.06 -14.32
N THR A 208 28.10 -8.41 -13.30
CA THR A 208 27.57 -8.43 -11.93
C THR A 208 26.78 -7.17 -11.62
N GLN A 209 25.63 -7.33 -10.95
CA GLN A 209 24.88 -6.20 -10.41
C GLN A 209 25.55 -5.68 -9.14
N VAL A 210 25.74 -4.37 -9.06
CA VAL A 210 26.28 -3.69 -7.87
C VAL A 210 25.30 -2.66 -7.35
N SER A 211 25.14 -2.59 -6.03
CA SER A 211 24.33 -1.58 -5.35
C SER A 211 25.21 -0.64 -4.54
N ARG A 212 24.67 0.56 -4.29
CA ARG A 212 25.25 1.55 -3.38
C ARG A 212 25.19 1.07 -1.93
N THR A 213 25.98 1.70 -1.07
CA THR A 213 25.93 1.49 0.38
C THR A 213 24.81 2.34 1.00
N GLY A 214 23.68 1.71 1.29
CA GLY A 214 22.51 2.34 1.93
C GLY A 214 22.67 2.64 3.42
N TYR A 215 21.62 3.19 4.03
CA TYR A 215 21.51 3.64 5.43
C TYR A 215 20.50 2.78 6.19
N ALA A 216 20.74 2.50 7.47
CA ALA A 216 19.78 1.72 8.26
C ALA A 216 18.52 2.53 8.56
N GLU A 217 17.35 1.88 8.60
CA GLU A 217 16.05 2.52 8.88
C GLU A 217 16.08 3.39 10.15
N ARG A 218 16.72 2.87 11.20
CA ARG A 218 16.87 3.51 12.52
C ARG A 218 17.56 4.87 12.49
N ASP A 219 18.35 5.14 11.45
CA ASP A 219 19.10 6.38 11.30
C ASP A 219 18.32 7.44 10.50
N LEU A 220 17.19 7.05 9.91
CA LEU A 220 16.38 7.87 9.02
C LEU A 220 14.97 8.12 9.57
N ALA A 221 14.28 7.07 10.05
CA ALA A 221 12.89 7.13 10.50
C ALA A 221 12.75 7.62 11.95
N ASP A 222 11.66 8.32 12.26
CA ASP A 222 11.35 8.75 13.63
C ASP A 222 10.54 7.68 14.38
N TYR A 223 11.17 7.05 15.37
CA TYR A 223 10.53 6.08 16.25
C TYR A 223 9.99 6.68 17.56
N ASN A 224 10.13 7.98 17.79
CA ASN A 224 9.59 8.68 18.97
C ASN A 224 8.08 8.87 18.84
N THR A 225 7.34 7.77 19.03
CA THR A 225 5.91 7.72 18.86
C THR A 225 5.20 8.62 19.87
N LYS A 226 4.36 9.49 19.34
CA LYS A 226 3.46 10.38 20.08
C LYS A 226 2.06 10.23 19.51
N SER A 227 1.05 10.29 20.37
CA SER A 227 -0.35 10.35 19.94
C SER A 227 -1.12 11.22 20.91
N LEU A 228 -1.61 12.36 20.43
CA LEU A 228 -2.54 13.23 21.15
C LEU A 228 -3.92 13.12 20.50
N LYS A 229 -4.95 12.96 21.32
CA LYS A 229 -6.35 12.93 20.90
C LYS A 229 -7.14 13.89 21.75
N LEU A 230 -7.90 14.75 21.09
CA LEU A 230 -8.82 15.69 21.69
C LEU A 230 -10.20 15.42 21.12
N ASN A 231 -11.20 15.28 21.99
CA ASN A 231 -12.59 15.18 21.60
C ASN A 231 -13.42 16.16 22.42
N ALA A 232 -14.36 16.84 21.78
CA ALA A 232 -15.37 17.64 22.44
C ALA A 232 -16.70 17.44 21.75
N ALA A 233 -17.78 17.36 22.52
CA ALA A 233 -19.13 17.28 21.98
C ALA A 233 -20.11 18.11 22.81
N LEU A 234 -20.98 18.84 22.14
CA LEU A 234 -22.13 19.53 22.68
C LEU A 234 -23.40 18.81 22.22
N HIS A 235 -24.22 18.43 23.18
CA HIS A 235 -25.50 17.79 22.99
C HIS A 235 -26.62 18.74 23.44
N TRP A 236 -27.56 19.01 22.55
CA TRP A 236 -28.69 19.90 22.80
C TRP A 236 -30.00 19.22 22.39
N ARG A 237 -30.81 18.82 23.37
CA ARG A 237 -32.19 18.36 23.14
C ARG A 237 -33.07 19.58 22.85
N LEU A 238 -33.41 19.78 21.58
CA LEU A 238 -34.27 20.86 21.10
C LEU A 238 -35.70 20.71 21.64
N ASN A 239 -36.14 19.46 21.77
CA ASN A 239 -37.38 19.03 22.42
C ASN A 239 -37.25 17.55 22.83
N ASP A 240 -38.31 16.94 23.37
CA ASP A 240 -38.31 15.55 23.86
C ASP A 240 -38.06 14.49 22.78
N ARG A 241 -38.07 14.87 21.49
CA ARG A 241 -37.96 13.96 20.35
C ARG A 241 -36.74 14.20 19.46
N VAL A 242 -36.06 15.35 19.60
CA VAL A 242 -34.98 15.77 18.70
C VAL A 242 -33.79 16.31 19.48
N GLU A 243 -32.62 15.74 19.19
CA GLU A 243 -31.33 16.12 19.75
C GLU A 243 -30.41 16.63 18.63
N ALA A 244 -29.84 17.81 18.82
CA ALA A 244 -28.76 18.36 18.01
C ALA A 244 -27.41 18.04 18.66
N ILE A 245 -26.46 17.54 17.87
CA ILE A 245 -25.13 17.16 18.32
C ILE A 245 -24.09 17.88 17.46
N LEU A 246 -23.22 18.64 18.11
CA LEU A 246 -22.01 19.21 17.51
C LEU A 246 -20.80 18.52 18.14
N GLN A 247 -19.93 17.93 17.32
CA GLN A 247 -18.78 17.17 17.80
C GLN A 247 -17.52 17.50 16.99
N GLY A 248 -16.39 17.64 17.68
CA GLY A 248 -15.07 17.74 17.09
C GLY A 248 -14.13 16.68 17.66
N ASN A 249 -13.45 15.95 16.78
CA ASN A 249 -12.35 15.05 17.10
C ASN A 249 -11.10 15.62 16.43
N TYR A 250 -10.00 15.73 17.18
CA TYR A 250 -8.71 16.11 16.63
C TYR A 250 -7.67 15.12 17.13
N GLY A 251 -6.93 14.53 16.20
CA GLY A 251 -5.82 13.65 16.54
C GLY A 251 -4.55 14.11 15.87
N PHE A 252 -3.46 13.95 16.59
CA PHE A 252 -2.11 14.27 16.18
C PHE A 252 -1.20 13.11 16.53
N GLY A 253 -0.29 12.71 15.65
CA GLY A 253 0.61 11.62 15.97
C GLY A 253 1.86 11.52 15.11
N THR A 254 2.82 10.77 15.65
CA THR A 254 4.04 10.33 14.97
C THR A 254 4.10 8.81 15.02
N THR A 255 4.34 8.18 13.88
CA THR A 255 4.40 6.73 13.75
C THR A 255 5.11 6.32 12.45
N VAL A 256 5.42 5.04 12.30
CA VAL A 256 6.01 4.50 11.08
C VAL A 256 5.06 3.49 10.44
N TYR A 257 4.98 3.50 9.11
CA TYR A 257 4.10 2.64 8.33
C TYR A 257 4.86 2.04 7.14
N THR A 258 4.56 0.78 6.78
CA THR A 258 5.10 0.13 5.58
C THR A 258 4.04 0.03 4.48
N GLY A 259 4.36 0.50 3.29
CA GLY A 259 3.57 0.33 2.07
C GLY A 259 4.49 -0.06 0.90
N ALA A 260 4.42 0.68 -0.21
CA ALA A 260 5.36 0.52 -1.33
C ALA A 260 6.79 0.98 -0.98
N ASP A 261 6.88 1.94 -0.04
CA ASP A 261 8.11 2.34 0.65
C ASP A 261 7.87 2.20 2.17
N ARG A 262 8.88 2.54 2.97
CA ARG A 262 8.73 2.80 4.39
C ARG A 262 8.46 4.29 4.60
N TYR A 263 7.43 4.60 5.38
CA TYR A 263 6.93 5.95 5.59
C TYR A 263 7.10 6.33 7.06
N SER A 264 7.81 7.43 7.30
CA SER A 264 7.83 8.08 8.60
C SER A 264 6.69 9.10 8.64
N ILE A 265 5.61 8.77 9.34
CA ILE A 265 4.47 9.68 9.54
C ILE A 265 4.83 10.57 10.73
N ALA A 266 5.39 11.75 10.47
CA ALA A 266 5.78 12.70 11.50
C ALA A 266 4.79 13.86 11.59
N ASN A 267 4.37 14.21 12.80
CA ASN A 267 3.47 15.34 13.06
C ASN A 267 2.16 15.33 12.25
N PHE A 268 1.70 14.15 11.84
CA PHE A 268 0.45 13.99 11.12
C PHE A 268 -0.71 14.41 12.01
N ASN A 269 -1.67 15.12 11.43
CA ASN A 269 -2.90 15.45 12.14
C ASN A 269 -4.11 15.25 11.24
N MET A 270 -5.22 14.89 11.86
CA MET A 270 -6.49 14.85 11.17
C MET A 270 -7.61 15.25 12.14
N GLY A 271 -8.54 16.04 11.60
CA GLY A 271 -9.70 16.58 12.32
C GLY A 271 -10.98 16.01 11.74
N GLN A 272 -11.93 15.64 12.61
CA GLN A 272 -13.28 15.28 12.21
C GLN A 272 -14.29 16.18 12.91
N TYR A 273 -15.17 16.80 12.14
CA TYR A 273 -16.17 17.73 12.67
C TYR A 273 -17.56 17.31 12.19
N LYS A 274 -18.49 17.16 13.11
CA LYS A 274 -19.85 16.66 12.88
C LYS A 274 -20.90 17.65 13.35
N ALA A 275 -21.94 17.78 12.56
CA ALA A 275 -23.24 18.28 12.97
C ALA A 275 -24.30 17.22 12.69
N GLU A 276 -25.11 16.88 13.68
CA GLU A 276 -26.16 15.87 13.55
C GLU A 276 -27.46 16.33 14.21
N LEU A 277 -28.58 16.11 13.54
CA LEU A 277 -29.92 16.14 14.12
C LEU A 277 -30.41 14.70 14.23
N ARG A 278 -30.74 14.27 15.45
CA ARG A 278 -31.18 12.92 15.77
C ARG A 278 -32.60 12.95 16.32
N GLY A 279 -33.51 12.32 15.60
CA GLY A 279 -34.88 12.05 16.02
C GLY A 279 -35.07 10.63 16.56
N SER A 280 -36.29 10.31 16.99
CA SER A 280 -36.64 8.96 17.51
C SER A 280 -36.64 7.83 16.48
N ASN A 281 -36.61 8.16 15.20
CA ASN A 281 -36.68 7.23 14.07
C ASN A 281 -35.99 7.76 12.81
N TRP A 282 -35.19 8.81 12.93
CA TRP A 282 -34.47 9.40 11.82
C TRP A 282 -33.24 10.13 12.31
N TYR A 283 -32.27 10.34 11.41
CA TYR A 283 -31.20 11.29 11.63
C TYR A 283 -30.82 11.98 10.33
N LEU A 284 -30.27 13.19 10.46
CA LEU A 284 -29.55 13.90 9.42
C LEU A 284 -28.18 14.25 9.97
N ARG A 285 -27.12 13.94 9.23
CA ARG A 285 -25.73 14.18 9.63
C ARG A 285 -24.96 14.82 8.49
N ALA A 286 -24.17 15.83 8.83
CA ALA A 286 -23.09 16.32 7.99
C ALA A 286 -21.79 16.23 8.77
N TYR A 287 -20.73 15.77 8.13
CA TYR A 287 -19.40 15.79 8.72
C TYR A 287 -18.31 16.04 7.69
N THR A 288 -17.16 16.49 8.17
CA THR A 288 -15.94 16.57 7.38
C THR A 288 -14.81 15.87 8.10
N THR A 289 -13.94 15.19 7.34
CA THR A 289 -12.64 14.70 7.81
C THR A 289 -11.56 15.44 7.05
N GLN A 290 -10.65 16.09 7.77
CA GLN A 290 -9.60 16.92 7.19
C GLN A 290 -8.25 16.31 7.56
N GLU A 291 -7.49 15.88 6.57
CA GLU A 291 -6.16 15.28 6.76
C GLU A 291 -5.07 16.30 6.51
N ARG A 292 -4.00 16.25 7.31
CA ARG A 292 -2.78 17.01 7.09
C ARG A 292 -1.58 16.07 7.29
N SER A 293 -0.81 15.88 6.22
CA SER A 293 0.34 14.97 6.21
C SER A 293 1.41 15.33 7.25
N GLY A 294 1.49 16.60 7.65
CA GLY A 294 2.50 17.08 8.59
C GLY A 294 3.89 17.07 7.96
N ASP A 295 4.85 16.50 8.67
CA ASP A 295 6.24 16.32 8.22
C ASP A 295 6.49 14.89 7.75
N ALA A 296 5.45 14.20 7.27
CA ALA A 296 5.58 12.82 6.80
C ALA A 296 6.52 12.73 5.58
N PHE A 297 7.35 11.70 5.52
CA PHE A 297 8.29 11.49 4.41
C PHE A 297 8.54 10.02 4.09
N ALA A 298 9.01 9.77 2.87
CA ALA A 298 9.41 8.45 2.38
C ALA A 298 10.88 8.17 2.72
N VAL A 299 11.12 7.12 3.53
CA VAL A 299 12.45 6.78 4.07
C VAL A 299 13.39 6.30 2.95
N GLY A 300 12.91 5.45 2.04
CA GLY A 300 13.70 4.99 0.88
C GLY A 300 14.14 6.15 -0.01
N ILE A 301 13.22 7.08 -0.29
CA ILE A 301 13.51 8.27 -1.11
C ILE A 301 14.49 9.21 -0.39
N ALA A 302 14.34 9.42 0.92
CA ALA A 302 15.27 10.21 1.70
C ALA A 302 16.69 9.62 1.67
N ALA A 303 16.83 8.30 1.80
CA ALA A 303 18.13 7.63 1.73
C ALA A 303 18.79 7.79 0.35
N ASN A 304 18.02 7.61 -0.72
CA ASN A 304 18.48 7.83 -2.09
C ASN A 304 18.89 9.31 -2.31
N ALA A 305 18.12 10.26 -1.77
CA ALA A 305 18.46 11.68 -1.83
C ALA A 305 19.79 12.02 -1.13
N ILE A 306 20.03 11.44 0.05
CA ILE A 306 21.29 11.60 0.80
C ILE A 306 22.47 11.04 -0.01
N ASN A 307 22.30 9.86 -0.62
CA ASN A 307 23.31 9.27 -1.49
C ASN A 307 23.65 10.17 -2.69
N GLU A 308 22.64 10.72 -3.38
CA GLU A 308 22.82 11.62 -4.52
C GLU A 308 23.42 12.98 -4.11
N ALA A 309 23.05 13.51 -2.95
CA ALA A 309 23.58 14.77 -2.43
C ALA A 309 25.08 14.67 -2.07
N TRP A 310 25.53 13.52 -1.58
CA TRP A 310 26.93 13.26 -1.29
C TRP A 310 27.75 12.98 -2.55
N LYS A 311 27.33 12.02 -3.37
CA LYS A 311 28.04 11.60 -4.58
C LYS A 311 27.05 11.09 -5.62
N PRO A 312 26.88 11.79 -6.75
CA PRO A 312 25.96 11.36 -7.82
C PRO A 312 26.22 9.92 -8.26
N SER A 313 25.15 9.16 -8.54
CA SER A 313 25.27 7.74 -8.91
C SER A 313 26.18 7.48 -10.11
N GLU A 314 26.17 8.34 -11.13
CA GLU A 314 27.05 8.22 -12.30
C GLU A 314 28.53 8.20 -11.88
N LEU A 315 28.89 9.06 -10.92
CA LEU A 315 30.24 9.14 -10.39
C LEU A 315 30.54 7.96 -9.47
N TRP A 316 29.60 7.59 -8.57
CA TRP A 316 29.80 6.47 -7.65
C TRP A 316 30.01 5.15 -8.41
N TYR A 317 29.14 4.82 -9.37
CA TYR A 317 29.26 3.60 -10.17
C TYR A 317 30.49 3.65 -11.08
N GLY A 318 30.82 4.82 -11.64
CA GLY A 318 32.03 5.01 -12.43
C GLY A 318 33.31 4.76 -11.63
N GLN A 319 33.40 5.33 -10.42
CA GLN A 319 34.51 5.10 -9.50
C GLN A 319 34.59 3.64 -9.05
N TYR A 320 33.45 3.01 -8.76
CA TYR A 320 33.40 1.60 -8.41
C TYR A 320 33.98 0.72 -9.52
N VAL A 321 33.48 0.86 -10.75
CA VAL A 321 33.93 0.04 -11.90
C VAL A 321 35.38 0.32 -12.27
N GLY A 322 35.81 1.59 -12.24
CA GLY A 322 37.20 1.97 -12.49
C GLY A 322 38.17 1.38 -11.46
N ALA A 323 37.84 1.49 -10.17
CA ALA A 323 38.65 0.92 -9.10
C ALA A 323 38.67 -0.62 -9.14
N PHE A 324 37.55 -1.25 -9.50
CA PHE A 324 37.50 -2.69 -9.74
C PHE A 324 38.44 -3.10 -10.88
N ALA A 325 38.40 -2.41 -12.01
CA ALA A 325 39.28 -2.67 -13.15
C ALA A 325 40.76 -2.57 -12.73
N GLN A 326 41.13 -1.53 -12.00
CA GLN A 326 42.49 -1.33 -11.50
C GLN A 326 42.93 -2.45 -10.55
N ALA A 327 42.06 -2.85 -9.61
CA ALA A 327 42.34 -3.95 -8.70
C ALA A 327 42.51 -5.29 -9.44
N LYS A 328 41.70 -5.55 -10.47
CA LYS A 328 41.84 -6.73 -11.33
C LYS A 328 43.17 -6.72 -12.09
N LEU A 329 43.57 -5.57 -12.63
CA LEU A 329 44.84 -5.41 -13.33
C LEU A 329 46.06 -5.58 -12.40
N SER A 330 45.91 -5.28 -11.11
CA SER A 330 46.95 -5.54 -10.09
C SER A 330 46.93 -6.97 -9.53
N GLY A 331 46.08 -7.87 -10.07
CA GLY A 331 46.06 -9.28 -9.72
C GLY A 331 45.09 -9.67 -8.60
N ALA A 332 44.18 -8.77 -8.18
CA ALA A 332 43.19 -9.10 -7.16
C ALA A 332 42.16 -10.16 -7.60
N THR A 333 41.71 -10.96 -6.64
CA THR A 333 40.50 -11.80 -6.80
C THR A 333 39.27 -10.91 -6.97
N ASP A 334 38.18 -11.44 -7.53
CA ASP A 334 36.95 -10.65 -7.72
C ASP A 334 36.40 -10.14 -6.38
N GLU A 335 36.42 -10.97 -5.33
CA GLU A 335 36.02 -10.59 -3.98
C GLU A 335 36.85 -9.41 -3.44
N ALA A 336 38.18 -9.50 -3.52
CA ALA A 336 39.06 -8.42 -3.08
C ALA A 336 38.88 -7.16 -3.93
N ALA A 337 38.71 -7.30 -5.24
CA ALA A 337 38.47 -6.19 -6.16
C ALA A 337 37.13 -5.49 -5.86
N HIS A 338 36.06 -6.23 -5.54
CA HIS A 338 34.79 -5.66 -5.10
C HIS A 338 34.93 -4.89 -3.77
N GLY A 339 35.70 -5.42 -2.82
CA GLY A 339 35.99 -4.75 -1.55
C GLY A 339 36.74 -3.43 -1.73
N ILE A 340 37.82 -3.43 -2.53
CA ILE A 340 38.61 -2.23 -2.87
C ILE A 340 37.73 -1.21 -3.61
N ALA A 341 37.01 -1.66 -4.63
CA ALA A 341 36.13 -0.81 -5.44
C ALA A 341 35.08 -0.09 -4.58
N ARG A 342 34.46 -0.82 -3.63
CA ARG A 342 33.51 -0.23 -2.68
C ARG A 342 34.18 0.79 -1.78
N GLY A 343 35.36 0.48 -1.23
CA GLY A 343 36.12 1.41 -0.38
C GLY A 343 36.41 2.74 -1.08
N VAL A 344 36.79 2.71 -2.35
CA VAL A 344 37.01 3.91 -3.17
C VAL A 344 35.69 4.62 -3.48
N ALA A 345 34.66 3.89 -3.91
CA ALA A 345 33.38 4.49 -4.24
C ALA A 345 32.68 5.11 -3.01
N ASP A 346 32.88 4.56 -1.82
CA ASP A 346 32.34 5.04 -0.55
C ASP A 346 33.13 6.15 0.14
N GLU A 347 34.24 6.60 -0.47
CA GLU A 347 35.04 7.68 0.09
C GLU A 347 34.22 8.98 0.23
N GLY A 348 34.20 9.52 1.46
CA GLY A 348 33.48 10.74 1.83
C GLY A 348 32.00 10.54 2.19
N ARG A 349 31.50 9.30 2.25
CA ARG A 349 30.10 9.00 2.56
C ARG A 349 29.63 9.69 3.84
N LEU A 350 28.46 10.33 3.78
CA LEU A 350 27.85 10.97 4.93
C LEU A 350 27.52 9.92 5.99
N VAL A 351 28.10 10.07 7.18
CA VAL A 351 27.96 9.12 8.29
C VAL A 351 26.75 9.52 9.15
N PRO A 352 25.84 8.59 9.49
CA PRO A 352 24.73 8.84 10.42
C PRO A 352 25.18 9.57 11.69
N GLY A 353 24.40 10.56 12.12
CA GLY A 353 24.69 11.39 13.29
C GLY A 353 25.70 12.53 13.07
N SER A 354 26.44 12.55 11.95
CA SER A 354 27.29 13.70 11.59
C SER A 354 26.46 14.93 11.21
N GLN A 355 27.04 16.14 11.36
CA GLN A 355 26.35 17.37 10.98
C GLN A 355 25.93 17.38 9.49
N ALA A 356 26.81 16.92 8.61
CA ALA A 356 26.54 16.87 7.17
C ALA A 356 25.42 15.87 6.82
N PHE A 357 25.38 14.70 7.48
CA PHE A 357 24.26 13.76 7.33
C PHE A 357 22.94 14.36 7.82
N ASN A 358 22.92 14.95 9.02
CA ASN A 358 21.70 15.53 9.59
C ASN A 358 21.17 16.69 8.72
N GLN A 359 22.06 17.49 8.12
CA GLN A 359 21.69 18.54 7.17
C GLN A 359 21.11 17.97 5.88
N ALA A 360 21.72 16.93 5.31
CA ALA A 360 21.20 16.25 4.13
C ALA A 360 19.82 15.63 4.38
N LEU A 361 19.65 14.93 5.51
CA LEU A 361 18.38 14.37 5.94
C LEU A 361 17.32 15.46 6.10
N ALA A 362 17.61 16.52 6.86
CA ALA A 362 16.67 17.62 7.05
C ALA A 362 16.29 18.31 5.73
N THR A 363 17.24 18.46 4.80
CA THR A 363 16.97 19.07 3.49
C THR A 363 16.02 18.21 2.65
N THR A 364 16.24 16.89 2.58
CA THR A 364 15.36 16.02 1.79
C THR A 364 13.98 15.87 2.43
N THR A 365 13.89 15.74 3.76
CA THR A 365 12.59 15.53 4.45
C THR A 365 11.76 16.81 4.59
N SER A 366 12.33 17.98 4.28
CA SER A 366 11.60 19.26 4.20
C SER A 366 11.35 19.73 2.76
N THR A 367 11.76 18.94 1.77
CA THR A 367 11.50 19.23 0.36
C THR A 367 10.35 18.33 -0.14
N PRO A 368 9.25 18.89 -0.65
CA PRO A 368 8.15 18.12 -1.22
C PRO A 368 8.57 17.25 -2.42
N MET A 369 7.98 16.06 -2.51
CA MET A 369 8.06 15.22 -3.72
C MET A 369 7.35 15.88 -4.92
N PRO A 370 7.69 15.54 -6.18
CA PRO A 370 8.77 14.65 -6.60
C PRO A 370 10.18 15.28 -6.57
N GLY A 371 10.35 16.57 -6.29
CA GLY A 371 11.67 17.21 -6.46
C GLY A 371 12.22 17.08 -7.90
N GLN A 372 13.54 17.20 -8.07
CA GLN A 372 14.25 17.10 -9.36
C GLN A 372 15.13 15.85 -9.43
N PHE A 373 14.60 14.78 -10.06
CA PHE A 373 15.30 13.49 -10.22
C PHE A 373 16.21 13.39 -11.46
N GLN A 374 15.87 14.11 -12.54
CA GLN A 374 16.42 13.82 -13.87
C GLN A 374 17.64 14.67 -14.24
N THR A 375 17.80 15.85 -13.67
CA THR A 375 18.86 16.81 -14.06
C THR A 375 19.78 17.11 -12.88
N PRO A 376 21.10 16.91 -13.02
CA PRO A 376 22.07 17.35 -12.02
C PRO A 376 22.12 18.89 -11.87
N PRO A 377 22.30 19.44 -10.66
CA PRO A 377 22.34 18.72 -9.38
C PRO A 377 20.92 18.24 -8.99
N ARG A 378 20.79 16.93 -8.73
CA ARG A 378 19.51 16.33 -8.35
C ARG A 378 19.08 16.87 -6.99
N ARG A 379 17.84 17.38 -6.90
CA ARG A 379 17.23 17.86 -5.66
C ARG A 379 16.05 16.98 -5.31
N ILE A 380 16.32 15.86 -4.66
CA ILE A 380 15.31 14.86 -4.36
C ILE A 380 14.61 15.22 -3.04
N GLY A 381 13.33 15.57 -3.13
CA GLY A 381 12.46 15.71 -1.97
C GLY A 381 11.85 14.38 -1.57
N SER A 382 11.65 14.17 -0.27
CA SER A 382 10.98 12.98 0.28
C SER A 382 9.73 13.31 1.09
N GLN A 383 9.40 14.59 1.27
CA GLN A 383 8.24 15.03 2.05
C GLN A 383 6.93 14.79 1.30
N PHE A 384 5.93 14.26 2.01
CA PHE A 384 4.55 14.21 1.57
C PHE A 384 3.81 15.48 1.97
N VAL A 385 3.19 16.12 1.01
CA VAL A 385 2.27 17.23 1.25
C VAL A 385 0.87 16.74 0.88
N ASP A 386 0.00 16.63 1.88
CA ASP A 386 -1.42 16.35 1.65
C ASP A 386 -2.28 17.12 2.66
N LYS A 387 -3.34 17.73 2.13
CA LYS A 387 -4.35 18.55 2.78
C LYS A 387 -5.76 18.15 2.31
N THR A 388 -5.91 16.89 1.89
CA THR A 388 -7.15 16.37 1.33
C THR A 388 -8.26 16.41 2.39
N ASN A 389 -9.47 16.80 1.95
CA ASN A 389 -10.64 16.86 2.82
C ASN A 389 -11.76 15.95 2.29
N LEU A 390 -12.47 15.28 3.20
CA LEU A 390 -13.72 14.58 2.95
C LEU A 390 -14.87 15.44 3.45
N TYR A 391 -15.92 15.57 2.66
CA TYR A 391 -17.21 16.09 3.09
C TYR A 391 -18.26 15.01 2.90
N HIS A 392 -19.12 14.81 3.89
CA HIS A 392 -20.15 13.78 3.86
C HIS A 392 -21.45 14.29 4.44
N PHE A 393 -22.54 13.99 3.74
CA PHE A 393 -23.91 14.30 4.12
C PHE A 393 -24.69 13.00 4.05
N GLU A 394 -25.43 12.67 5.10
CA GLU A 394 -26.24 11.46 5.13
C GLU A 394 -27.52 11.66 5.94
N GLY A 395 -28.52 10.84 5.61
CA GLY A 395 -29.76 10.75 6.35
C GLY A 395 -30.32 9.34 6.34
N SER A 396 -31.01 8.98 7.41
CA SER A 396 -31.73 7.72 7.53
C SER A 396 -33.09 7.95 8.18
N TYR A 397 -34.08 7.15 7.77
CA TYR A 397 -35.43 7.18 8.30
C TYR A 397 -35.95 5.75 8.46
N GLN A 398 -36.46 5.45 9.65
CA GLN A 398 -37.15 4.21 10.00
C GLN A 398 -38.67 4.43 10.04
N PHE A 399 -39.39 3.72 9.20
CA PHE A 399 -40.84 3.75 9.14
C PHE A 399 -41.43 2.94 10.30
N LYS A 400 -42.27 3.58 11.12
CA LYS A 400 -42.94 2.93 12.27
C LYS A 400 -44.39 2.53 11.99
N ASP A 401 -45.02 3.11 10.98
CA ASP A 401 -46.46 2.94 10.73
C ASP A 401 -46.80 1.78 9.78
N ILE A 402 -45.79 1.09 9.24
CA ILE A 402 -45.97 -0.06 8.35
C ILE A 402 -46.12 -1.32 9.19
N LYS A 403 -47.36 -1.79 9.36
CA LYS A 403 -47.68 -2.88 10.29
C LYS A 403 -47.19 -4.27 9.87
N TRP A 404 -46.89 -4.48 8.58
CA TRP A 404 -46.57 -5.82 8.06
C TRP A 404 -45.07 -6.12 7.99
N ALA A 405 -44.22 -5.09 8.06
CA ALA A 405 -42.76 -5.19 8.08
C ALA A 405 -42.14 -3.85 8.53
N ASP A 406 -40.96 -3.93 9.14
CA ASP A 406 -40.15 -2.77 9.47
C ASP A 406 -39.35 -2.32 8.24
N PHE A 407 -39.36 -1.02 7.95
CA PHE A 407 -38.58 -0.46 6.85
C PHE A 407 -37.62 0.61 7.34
N VAL A 408 -36.43 0.62 6.75
CA VAL A 408 -35.43 1.69 6.92
C VAL A 408 -34.96 2.10 5.54
N MET A 409 -34.90 3.39 5.29
CA MET A 409 -34.26 3.94 4.10
C MET A 409 -33.23 4.99 4.48
N GLY A 410 -32.23 5.18 3.64
CA GLY A 410 -31.29 6.26 3.81
C GLY A 410 -30.56 6.61 2.52
N ALA A 411 -29.89 7.75 2.54
CA ALA A 411 -29.10 8.24 1.42
C ALA A 411 -27.90 9.03 1.93
N ASN A 412 -26.87 9.13 1.10
CA ASN A 412 -25.68 9.91 1.37
C ASN A 412 -25.09 10.54 0.11
N TYR A 413 -24.37 11.63 0.34
CA TYR A 413 -23.54 12.33 -0.63
C TYR A 413 -22.15 12.56 -0.02
N ARG A 414 -21.11 12.30 -0.79
CA ARG A 414 -19.70 12.31 -0.35
C ARG A 414 -18.85 13.03 -1.38
N ILE A 415 -17.91 13.85 -0.90
CA ILE A 415 -16.96 14.59 -1.73
C ILE A 415 -15.56 14.38 -1.17
N PHE A 416 -14.64 13.86 -1.97
CA PHE A 416 -13.19 13.94 -1.71
C PHE A 416 -12.66 15.18 -2.43
N ALA A 417 -12.15 16.15 -1.69
CA ALA A 417 -11.45 17.31 -2.24
C ALA A 417 -9.95 17.08 -2.10
N LEU A 418 -9.33 16.54 -3.16
CA LEU A 418 -7.91 16.24 -3.18
C LEU A 418 -7.10 17.54 -3.11
N ASN A 419 -6.05 17.53 -2.29
CA ASN A 419 -5.12 18.65 -2.21
C ASN A 419 -3.76 18.19 -1.68
N SER A 420 -2.88 17.78 -2.57
CA SER A 420 -1.49 17.41 -2.29
C SER A 420 -0.49 18.52 -2.64
N GLU A 421 -0.96 19.75 -2.84
CA GLU A 421 -0.17 20.86 -3.38
C GLU A 421 0.59 20.48 -4.68
N ARG A 422 -0.03 19.64 -5.52
CA ARG A 422 0.48 19.15 -6.81
C ARG A 422 1.63 18.14 -6.68
N THR A 423 1.78 17.50 -5.53
CA THR A 423 2.90 16.59 -5.25
C THR A 423 2.56 15.12 -5.48
N LEU A 424 1.30 14.73 -5.25
CA LEU A 424 0.83 13.33 -5.26
C LEU A 424 -0.20 13.05 -6.35
N PHE A 425 -1.18 13.94 -6.53
CA PHE A 425 -2.31 13.72 -7.42
C PHE A 425 -2.14 14.43 -8.78
N ALA A 426 -2.73 13.82 -9.80
CA ALA A 426 -2.84 14.38 -11.14
C ALA A 426 -3.60 15.71 -11.13
N LEU A 427 -3.17 16.62 -12.01
CA LEU A 427 -3.84 17.89 -12.26
C LEU A 427 -4.86 17.75 -13.40
N ASP A 428 -5.93 18.52 -13.31
CA ASP A 428 -6.91 18.75 -14.35
C ASP A 428 -6.40 19.78 -15.39
N GLU A 429 -7.25 20.13 -16.35
CA GLU A 429 -6.92 21.11 -17.40
C GLU A 429 -6.68 22.54 -16.87
N ASN A 430 -7.16 22.85 -15.66
CA ASN A 430 -6.99 24.14 -15.01
C ASN A 430 -5.76 24.19 -14.09
N GLY A 431 -5.03 23.07 -13.95
CA GLY A 431 -3.89 22.96 -13.05
C GLY A 431 -4.27 22.78 -11.57
N GLU A 432 -5.52 22.37 -11.30
CA GLU A 432 -6.04 22.01 -9.99
C GLU A 432 -6.11 20.49 -9.83
N GLU A 433 -6.09 20.01 -8.59
CA GLU A 433 -6.33 18.59 -8.32
C GLU A 433 -7.83 18.25 -8.30
N PHE A 434 -8.15 17.00 -8.61
CA PHE A 434 -9.53 16.56 -8.81
C PHE A 434 -10.36 16.57 -7.52
N ARG A 435 -11.68 16.75 -7.69
CA ARG A 435 -12.68 16.46 -6.65
C ARG A 435 -13.46 15.21 -7.07
N ILE A 436 -13.68 14.29 -6.13
CA ILE A 436 -14.41 13.04 -6.38
C ILE A 436 -15.78 13.09 -5.72
N ASN A 437 -16.84 13.01 -6.54
CA ASN A 437 -18.21 13.03 -6.05
C ASN A 437 -18.81 11.62 -6.04
N GLU A 438 -19.45 11.27 -4.93
CA GLU A 438 -20.15 10.00 -4.76
C GLU A 438 -21.53 10.20 -4.11
N TYR A 439 -22.52 9.45 -4.57
CA TYR A 439 -23.83 9.40 -3.93
C TYR A 439 -24.32 7.96 -3.83
N GLY A 440 -25.11 7.69 -2.79
CA GLY A 440 -25.70 6.38 -2.59
C GLY A 440 -27.00 6.43 -1.81
N GLY A 441 -27.77 5.36 -1.91
CA GLY A 441 -29.04 5.22 -1.22
C GLY A 441 -29.39 3.75 -1.00
N TYR A 442 -30.03 3.46 0.13
CA TYR A 442 -30.40 2.11 0.53
C TYR A 442 -31.84 2.03 1.04
N LEU A 443 -32.39 0.82 0.93
CA LEU A 443 -33.66 0.41 1.50
C LEU A 443 -33.48 -0.97 2.14
N GLN A 444 -33.98 -1.12 3.36
CA GLN A 444 -34.05 -2.38 4.07
C GLN A 444 -35.47 -2.64 4.56
N GLY A 445 -35.97 -3.85 4.31
CA GLY A 445 -37.19 -4.40 4.89
C GLY A 445 -36.88 -5.54 5.86
N THR A 446 -37.61 -5.64 6.95
CA THR A 446 -37.52 -6.75 7.91
C THR A 446 -38.90 -7.23 8.30
N LYS A 447 -39.13 -8.54 8.18
CA LYS A 447 -40.40 -9.17 8.51
C LYS A 447 -40.19 -10.35 9.45
N LYS A 448 -40.99 -10.40 10.50
CA LYS A 448 -41.09 -11.58 11.37
C LYS A 448 -42.21 -12.50 10.86
N LEU A 449 -41.97 -13.80 10.87
CA LEU A 449 -42.81 -14.86 10.34
C LEU A 449 -42.89 -16.01 11.36
N PHE A 450 -43.90 -16.86 11.20
CA PHE A 450 -44.11 -18.07 12.04
C PHE A 450 -44.12 -17.77 13.55
N SER A 451 -44.98 -16.83 13.97
CA SER A 451 -45.08 -16.39 15.37
C SER A 451 -43.72 -15.93 15.93
N ASP A 452 -43.07 -15.03 15.19
CA ASP A 452 -41.76 -14.45 15.50
C ASP A 452 -40.57 -15.42 15.57
N LYS A 453 -40.75 -16.69 15.17
CA LYS A 453 -39.65 -17.66 15.13
C LYS A 453 -38.71 -17.46 13.95
N PHE A 454 -39.14 -16.79 12.89
CA PHE A 454 -38.28 -16.52 11.73
C PHE A 454 -38.25 -15.03 11.39
N LYS A 455 -37.06 -14.44 11.39
CA LYS A 455 -36.82 -13.06 10.97
C LYS A 455 -36.17 -13.07 9.59
N LEU A 456 -36.88 -12.55 8.60
CA LEU A 456 -36.37 -12.32 7.25
C LEU A 456 -36.00 -10.85 7.09
N THR A 457 -34.79 -10.57 6.63
CA THR A 457 -34.31 -9.23 6.29
C THR A 457 -33.83 -9.23 4.85
N ALA A 458 -34.27 -8.24 4.07
CA ALA A 458 -33.80 -7.98 2.73
C ALA A 458 -33.41 -6.52 2.61
N SER A 459 -32.28 -6.23 1.97
CA SER A 459 -31.85 -4.88 1.68
C SER A 459 -31.23 -4.76 0.30
N VAL A 460 -31.30 -3.55 -0.25
CA VAL A 460 -30.65 -3.18 -1.49
C VAL A 460 -30.07 -1.79 -1.34
N ARG A 461 -28.91 -1.58 -1.95
CA ARG A 461 -28.25 -0.29 -2.03
C ARG A 461 -27.75 -0.03 -3.44
N TYR A 462 -27.81 1.23 -3.84
CA TYR A 462 -27.17 1.76 -5.04
C TYR A 462 -26.13 2.80 -4.67
N ASP A 463 -24.96 2.77 -5.30
CA ASP A 463 -23.89 3.76 -5.17
C ASP A 463 -23.35 4.16 -6.55
N LYS A 464 -23.12 5.45 -6.77
CA LYS A 464 -22.42 5.98 -7.95
C LYS A 464 -21.24 6.81 -7.50
N ASN A 465 -20.07 6.45 -7.99
CA ASN A 465 -18.89 7.30 -8.03
C ASN A 465 -18.82 7.94 -9.42
N GLU A 466 -18.37 9.18 -9.54
CA GLU A 466 -18.30 9.88 -10.84
C GLU A 466 -17.54 9.09 -11.93
N ASN A 467 -16.45 8.41 -11.58
CA ASN A 467 -15.52 7.73 -12.49
C ASN A 467 -15.91 6.30 -12.86
N PHE A 468 -16.83 5.67 -12.12
CA PHE A 468 -17.17 4.26 -12.30
C PHE A 468 -18.66 4.05 -12.53
N GLU A 469 -19.04 2.95 -13.16
CA GLU A 469 -20.45 2.57 -13.28
C GLU A 469 -21.12 2.40 -11.91
N GLY A 470 -22.45 2.58 -11.87
CA GLY A 470 -23.24 2.42 -10.66
C GLY A 470 -23.18 1.00 -10.10
N GLN A 471 -23.11 0.88 -8.77
CA GLN A 471 -22.95 -0.39 -8.06
C GLN A 471 -24.22 -0.74 -7.28
N TRP A 472 -24.69 -1.97 -7.43
CA TRP A 472 -25.82 -2.51 -6.70
C TRP A 472 -25.35 -3.52 -5.64
N SER A 473 -25.86 -3.37 -4.41
CA SER A 473 -25.53 -4.25 -3.28
C SER A 473 -26.77 -4.88 -2.63
N PRO A 474 -27.34 -5.96 -3.20
CA PRO A 474 -28.40 -6.72 -2.55
C PRO A 474 -27.89 -7.58 -1.38
N ARG A 475 -28.74 -7.74 -0.38
CA ARG A 475 -28.55 -8.64 0.76
C ARG A 475 -29.88 -9.28 1.17
N VAL A 476 -29.83 -10.57 1.49
CA VAL A 476 -30.94 -11.30 2.10
C VAL A 476 -30.39 -12.14 3.25
N SER A 477 -31.02 -12.06 4.42
CA SER A 477 -30.66 -12.87 5.57
C SER A 477 -31.88 -13.40 6.31
N GLY A 478 -31.83 -14.65 6.75
CA GLY A 478 -32.83 -15.28 7.60
C GLY A 478 -32.22 -15.67 8.94
N VAL A 479 -32.98 -15.45 10.02
CA VAL A 479 -32.67 -15.95 11.36
C VAL A 479 -33.86 -16.76 11.87
N TYR A 480 -33.64 -18.04 12.13
CA TYR A 480 -34.62 -18.92 12.76
C TYR A 480 -34.27 -19.15 14.22
N THR A 481 -35.22 -18.90 15.12
CA THR A 481 -35.06 -19.05 16.56
C THR A 481 -35.93 -20.18 17.10
N ALA A 482 -35.29 -21.15 17.75
CA ALA A 482 -35.94 -22.28 18.41
C ALA A 482 -35.46 -22.35 19.87
N GLY A 483 -36.24 -21.80 20.80
CA GLY A 483 -35.83 -21.66 22.19
C GLY A 483 -34.56 -20.82 22.31
N ASN A 484 -33.51 -21.37 22.92
CA ASN A 484 -32.21 -20.71 23.07
C ASN A 484 -31.27 -20.91 21.87
N HIS A 485 -31.76 -21.46 20.75
CA HIS A 485 -30.97 -21.75 19.55
C HIS A 485 -31.35 -20.79 18.42
N ASN A 486 -30.34 -20.22 17.76
CA ASN A 486 -30.50 -19.32 16.63
C ASN A 486 -29.69 -19.83 15.45
N PHE A 487 -30.37 -20.10 14.34
CA PHE A 487 -29.79 -20.51 13.07
C PHE A 487 -29.85 -19.33 12.10
N ARG A 488 -28.75 -19.04 11.43
CA ARG A 488 -28.59 -17.88 10.57
C ARG A 488 -28.13 -18.34 9.20
N ALA A 489 -28.68 -17.75 8.15
CA ALA A 489 -28.19 -17.89 6.79
C ALA A 489 -28.30 -16.54 6.09
N SER A 490 -27.30 -16.20 5.28
CA SER A 490 -27.31 -14.95 4.52
C SER A 490 -26.57 -15.07 3.21
N TYR A 491 -27.08 -14.34 2.21
CA TYR A 491 -26.38 -13.99 0.99
C TYR A 491 -26.28 -12.47 0.92
N GLN A 492 -25.12 -11.96 0.54
CA GLN A 492 -24.90 -10.53 0.41
C GLN A 492 -23.79 -10.25 -0.59
N THR A 493 -23.89 -9.12 -1.26
CA THR A 493 -22.78 -8.57 -2.04
C THR A 493 -22.17 -7.37 -1.34
N GLY A 494 -20.89 -7.13 -1.63
CA GLY A 494 -20.17 -5.93 -1.25
C GLY A 494 -19.34 -5.43 -2.43
N PHE A 495 -18.88 -4.20 -2.34
CA PHE A 495 -17.98 -3.63 -3.33
C PHE A 495 -17.02 -2.63 -2.71
N ARG A 496 -15.88 -2.44 -3.35
CA ARG A 496 -14.89 -1.41 -3.00
C ARG A 496 -14.71 -0.49 -4.19
N ILE A 497 -14.92 0.81 -3.96
CA ILE A 497 -14.57 1.82 -4.94
C ILE A 497 -13.04 1.98 -4.89
N PRO A 498 -12.34 2.05 -6.03
CA PRO A 498 -10.91 2.34 -6.05
C PRO A 498 -10.59 3.59 -5.21
N THR A 499 -9.48 3.57 -4.48
CA THR A 499 -9.05 4.69 -3.62
C THR A 499 -8.81 5.98 -4.43
N THR A 500 -8.68 7.12 -3.75
CA THR A 500 -8.30 8.40 -4.38
C THR A 500 -6.95 8.26 -5.10
N GLN A 501 -6.01 7.52 -4.51
CA GLN A 501 -4.73 7.17 -5.16
C GLN A 501 -4.94 6.22 -6.34
N ASP A 502 -5.73 5.16 -6.18
CA ASP A 502 -6.05 4.24 -7.29
C ASP A 502 -6.64 5.00 -8.49
N GLN A 503 -7.35 6.10 -8.24
CA GLN A 503 -7.99 6.92 -9.25
C GLN A 503 -7.05 7.98 -9.84
N TYR A 504 -6.30 8.73 -9.03
CA TYR A 504 -5.67 9.99 -9.46
C TYR A 504 -4.18 10.15 -9.09
N ILE A 505 -3.48 9.14 -8.56
CA ILE A 505 -2.04 9.31 -8.26
C ILE A 505 -1.22 9.57 -9.54
N ASP A 506 -0.28 10.52 -9.49
CA ASP A 506 0.72 10.80 -10.53
C ASP A 506 2.05 11.19 -9.88
N LEU A 507 2.69 10.20 -9.24
CA LEU A 507 3.86 10.43 -8.39
C LEU A 507 5.13 9.86 -9.05
N VAL A 508 6.16 10.68 -9.19
CA VAL A 508 7.50 10.18 -9.57
C VAL A 508 8.24 9.73 -8.32
N THR A 509 8.69 8.48 -8.32
CA THR A 509 9.62 7.93 -7.33
C THR A 509 10.95 7.58 -8.02
N PRO A 510 12.05 7.33 -7.28
CA PRO A 510 13.31 6.89 -7.88
C PRO A 510 13.19 5.63 -8.75
N GLN A 511 12.28 4.71 -8.42
CA GLN A 511 12.17 3.40 -9.06
C GLN A 511 11.12 3.34 -10.17
N ALA A 512 10.03 4.11 -10.04
CA ALA A 512 8.92 4.12 -10.98
C ALA A 512 8.07 5.39 -10.86
N ARG A 513 7.25 5.67 -11.88
CA ARG A 513 6.12 6.60 -11.75
C ARG A 513 4.88 5.82 -11.34
N LEU A 514 4.28 6.18 -10.20
CA LEU A 514 3.00 5.64 -9.74
C LEU A 514 1.87 6.38 -10.46
N LEU A 515 0.99 5.64 -11.13
CA LEU A 515 -0.12 6.18 -11.90
C LEU A 515 -1.45 5.59 -11.43
N GLY A 516 -2.51 6.40 -11.44
CA GLY A 516 -3.88 5.91 -11.25
C GLY A 516 -4.35 5.01 -12.40
N GLY A 517 -5.39 4.22 -12.16
CA GLY A 517 -5.95 3.26 -13.11
C GLY A 517 -6.91 3.85 -14.15
N LEU A 518 -7.28 5.13 -14.00
CA LEU A 518 -8.24 5.81 -14.87
C LEU A 518 -7.72 5.94 -16.32
N PRO A 519 -8.62 5.95 -17.32
CA PRO A 519 -8.23 6.13 -18.74
C PRO A 519 -7.37 7.37 -19.01
N LEU A 520 -7.56 8.45 -18.23
CA LEU A 520 -6.78 9.70 -18.27
C LEU A 520 -5.26 9.45 -18.38
N PHE A 521 -4.72 8.51 -17.61
CA PHE A 521 -3.29 8.23 -17.58
C PHE A 521 -2.79 7.54 -18.85
N ARG A 522 -3.64 6.73 -19.48
CA ARG A 522 -3.31 6.03 -20.72
C ARG A 522 -3.12 7.01 -21.85
N ASP A 523 -3.94 8.05 -21.88
CA ASP A 523 -3.86 9.10 -22.89
C ASP A 523 -2.71 10.06 -22.56
N ARG A 524 -2.55 10.48 -21.29
CA ARG A 524 -1.43 11.34 -20.84
C ARG A 524 -0.04 10.76 -21.12
N TYR A 525 0.13 9.45 -20.94
CA TYR A 525 1.40 8.74 -21.14
C TYR A 525 1.45 7.92 -22.44
N ASN A 526 0.53 8.18 -23.37
CA ASN A 526 0.55 7.63 -24.72
C ASN A 526 0.58 6.09 -24.78
N PHE A 527 -0.05 5.37 -23.84
CA PHE A 527 -0.04 3.90 -23.79
C PHE A 527 -0.70 3.25 -25.02
N ARG A 528 -1.50 4.00 -25.78
CA ARG A 528 -2.14 3.52 -27.01
C ARG A 528 -1.19 3.53 -28.21
N SER A 529 -0.35 4.55 -28.34
CA SER A 529 0.58 4.72 -29.47
C SER A 529 2.00 4.26 -29.17
N ASN A 530 2.37 4.17 -27.89
CA ASN A 530 3.63 3.65 -27.40
C ASN A 530 3.35 2.45 -26.47
N PRO A 531 3.48 1.20 -26.98
CA PRO A 531 3.14 -0.01 -26.25
C PRO A 531 3.85 -0.13 -24.89
N VAL A 532 3.12 -0.66 -23.91
CA VAL A 532 3.61 -0.98 -22.57
C VAL A 532 3.72 -2.49 -22.39
N TYR A 533 4.74 -2.93 -21.66
CA TYR A 533 5.05 -4.34 -21.43
C TYR A 533 5.13 -4.62 -19.94
N SER A 534 4.75 -5.83 -19.50
CA SER A 534 4.94 -6.20 -18.10
C SER A 534 6.44 -6.35 -17.78
N LEU A 535 6.83 -6.08 -16.52
CA LEU A 535 8.21 -6.34 -16.08
C LEU A 535 8.63 -7.79 -16.34
N ALA A 536 7.74 -8.77 -16.09
CA ALA A 536 8.01 -10.19 -16.32
C ALA A 536 8.35 -10.49 -17.78
N THR A 537 7.59 -9.91 -18.72
CA THR A 537 7.82 -10.03 -20.15
C THR A 537 9.17 -9.43 -20.55
N VAL A 538 9.50 -8.23 -20.06
CA VAL A 538 10.77 -7.56 -20.36
C VAL A 538 11.96 -8.34 -19.78
N THR A 539 11.82 -8.89 -18.57
CA THR A 539 12.85 -9.75 -17.95
C THR A 539 13.05 -11.04 -18.75
N ALA A 540 11.97 -11.71 -19.16
CA ALA A 540 12.05 -12.91 -19.98
C ALA A 540 12.74 -12.64 -21.33
N PHE A 541 12.37 -11.53 -21.99
CA PHE A 541 13.04 -11.07 -23.20
C PHE A 541 14.52 -10.77 -22.96
N GLY A 542 14.87 -10.04 -21.91
CA GLY A 542 16.26 -9.71 -21.57
C GLY A 542 17.12 -10.93 -21.32
N ASN A 543 16.61 -11.93 -20.60
CA ASN A 543 17.33 -13.18 -20.36
C ASN A 543 17.56 -13.98 -21.65
N ALA A 544 16.52 -14.10 -22.48
CA ALA A 544 16.61 -14.82 -23.76
C ALA A 544 17.52 -14.09 -24.77
N PHE A 545 17.46 -12.77 -24.79
CA PHE A 545 18.35 -11.88 -25.53
C PHE A 545 19.81 -12.13 -25.13
N LEU A 546 20.14 -12.07 -23.84
CA LEU A 546 21.49 -12.29 -23.33
C LEU A 546 22.03 -13.68 -23.73
N ALA A 547 21.22 -14.74 -23.56
CA ALA A 547 21.59 -16.08 -24.00
C ALA A 547 21.87 -16.14 -25.52
N SER A 548 21.07 -15.42 -26.32
CA SER A 548 21.19 -15.40 -27.78
C SER A 548 22.40 -14.62 -28.27
N THR A 549 22.88 -13.61 -27.54
CA THR A 549 24.15 -12.91 -27.89
C THR A 549 25.36 -13.85 -27.88
N GLN A 550 25.30 -14.93 -27.10
CA GLN A 550 26.34 -15.95 -27.01
C GLN A 550 26.11 -17.13 -27.94
N ASN A 551 24.99 -17.16 -28.67
CA ASN A 551 24.65 -18.26 -29.57
C ASN A 551 25.52 -18.20 -30.84
N PRO A 552 26.30 -19.25 -31.16
CA PRO A 552 27.17 -19.27 -32.34
C PRO A 552 26.42 -19.00 -33.66
N ALA A 553 25.17 -19.46 -33.80
CA ALA A 553 24.38 -19.21 -35.01
C ALA A 553 24.05 -17.73 -35.19
N ILE A 554 23.76 -17.01 -34.10
CA ILE A 554 23.49 -15.57 -34.11
C ILE A 554 24.76 -14.78 -34.42
N GLN A 555 25.89 -15.17 -33.81
CA GLN A 555 27.18 -14.55 -34.10
C GLN A 555 27.59 -14.74 -35.57
N GLN A 556 27.35 -15.93 -36.13
CA GLN A 556 27.62 -16.22 -37.54
C GLN A 556 26.72 -15.41 -38.48
N ALA A 557 25.43 -15.25 -38.15
CA ALA A 557 24.49 -14.43 -38.92
C ALA A 557 24.91 -12.95 -38.91
N ALA A 558 25.30 -12.43 -37.74
CA ALA A 558 25.82 -11.07 -37.61
C ALA A 558 27.11 -10.85 -38.40
N LEU A 559 28.03 -11.84 -38.41
CA LEU A 559 29.26 -11.80 -39.21
C LEU A 559 28.97 -11.75 -40.71
N ALA A 560 28.04 -12.58 -41.20
CA ALA A 560 27.65 -12.57 -42.61
C ALA A 560 27.06 -11.22 -43.04
N GLU A 561 26.25 -10.58 -42.18
CA GLU A 561 25.72 -9.24 -42.43
C GLU A 561 26.81 -8.17 -42.39
N ALA A 562 27.76 -8.24 -41.45
CA ALA A 562 28.90 -7.32 -41.40
C ALA A 562 29.75 -7.38 -42.68
N GLN A 563 30.01 -8.59 -43.18
CA GLN A 563 30.71 -8.81 -44.45
C GLN A 563 29.95 -8.22 -45.65
N ARG A 564 28.62 -8.38 -45.68
CA ARG A 564 27.76 -7.79 -46.72
C ARG A 564 27.83 -6.25 -46.72
N ARG A 565 27.78 -5.64 -45.54
CA ARG A 565 27.89 -4.17 -45.40
C ARG A 565 29.27 -3.66 -45.81
N ALA A 566 30.34 -4.40 -45.49
CA ALA A 566 31.68 -4.06 -45.95
C ALA A 566 31.79 -4.10 -47.47
N ALA A 567 31.25 -5.13 -48.12
CA ALA A 567 31.22 -5.24 -49.58
C ALA A 567 30.45 -4.07 -50.24
N ALA A 568 29.27 -3.72 -49.71
CA ALA A 568 28.48 -2.60 -50.21
C ALA A 568 29.21 -1.24 -50.01
N ALA A 569 29.91 -1.05 -48.90
CA ALA A 569 30.70 0.16 -48.66
C ALA A 569 31.91 0.27 -49.60
N ILE A 570 32.51 -0.86 -50.01
CA ILE A 570 33.55 -0.89 -51.04
C ILE A 570 32.99 -0.47 -52.40
N GLU A 571 31.84 -1.03 -52.80
CA GLU A 571 31.17 -0.67 -54.07
C GLU A 571 30.76 0.81 -54.12
N ALA A 572 30.35 1.37 -52.98
CA ALA A 572 30.01 2.79 -52.85
C ALA A 572 31.24 3.72 -52.74
N GLY A 573 32.46 3.18 -52.73
CA GLY A 573 33.70 3.95 -52.58
C GLY A 573 33.92 4.54 -51.19
N GLN A 574 33.20 4.04 -50.18
CA GLN A 574 33.24 4.52 -48.78
C GLN A 574 34.22 3.75 -47.90
N LEU A 575 34.64 2.56 -48.33
CA LEU A 575 35.63 1.72 -47.65
C LEU A 575 36.70 1.27 -48.66
N PRO A 576 38.00 1.40 -48.35
CA PRO A 576 39.06 0.86 -49.20
C PRO A 576 38.96 -0.67 -49.30
N ASN A 577 39.20 -1.22 -50.49
CA ASN A 577 39.26 -2.67 -50.70
C ASN A 577 40.60 -3.25 -50.24
N ASP A 578 40.92 -3.10 -48.95
CA ASP A 578 42.12 -3.66 -48.32
C ASP A 578 41.76 -4.55 -47.11
N PRO A 579 42.51 -5.63 -46.85
CA PRO A 579 42.17 -6.59 -45.79
C PRO A 579 42.12 -5.98 -44.38
N ALA A 580 42.95 -4.98 -44.08
CA ALA A 580 43.02 -4.38 -42.75
C ALA A 580 41.82 -3.45 -42.50
N ALA A 581 41.43 -2.64 -43.49
CA ALA A 581 40.23 -1.80 -43.41
C ALA A 581 38.94 -2.63 -43.34
N ILE A 582 38.84 -3.72 -44.11
CA ILE A 582 37.70 -4.63 -44.04
C ILE A 582 37.61 -5.28 -42.66
N GLN A 583 38.73 -5.77 -42.13
CA GLN A 583 38.75 -6.41 -40.81
C GLN A 583 38.41 -5.42 -39.69
N ALA A 584 38.91 -4.18 -39.77
CA ALA A 584 38.56 -3.12 -38.82
C ALA A 584 37.07 -2.74 -38.91
N PHE A 585 36.51 -2.66 -40.12
CA PHE A 585 35.08 -2.38 -40.32
C PHE A 585 34.20 -3.49 -39.74
N ILE A 586 34.51 -4.75 -40.02
CA ILE A 586 33.76 -5.90 -39.48
C ILE A 586 33.85 -5.94 -37.95
N ALA A 587 35.05 -5.73 -37.39
CA ALA A 587 35.26 -5.68 -35.95
C ALA A 587 34.46 -4.54 -35.29
N ALA A 588 34.29 -3.40 -35.96
CA ALA A 588 33.46 -2.30 -35.49
C ALA A 588 31.95 -2.57 -35.64
N ALA A 589 31.53 -3.30 -36.68
CA ALA A 589 30.12 -3.59 -36.97
C ALA A 589 29.53 -4.70 -36.10
N LEU A 590 30.32 -5.73 -35.77
CA LEU A 590 29.85 -6.91 -35.01
C LEU A 590 29.19 -6.55 -33.66
N PRO A 591 29.77 -5.68 -32.80
CA PRO A 591 29.13 -5.27 -31.55
C PRO A 591 27.78 -4.58 -31.72
N GLN A 592 27.50 -4.02 -32.91
CA GLN A 592 26.22 -3.37 -33.23
C GLN A 592 25.20 -4.36 -33.81
N LEU A 593 25.66 -5.36 -34.58
CA LEU A 593 24.79 -6.31 -35.27
C LEU A 593 24.34 -7.48 -34.38
N ILE A 594 25.22 -7.99 -33.51
CA ILE A 594 24.89 -9.12 -32.63
C ILE A 594 23.64 -8.82 -31.78
N PRO A 595 23.50 -7.64 -31.12
CA PRO A 595 22.29 -7.29 -30.40
C PRO A 595 21.02 -7.26 -31.28
N VAL A 596 21.12 -6.77 -32.52
CA VAL A 596 19.97 -6.70 -33.43
C VAL A 596 19.45 -8.09 -33.77
N PHE A 597 20.33 -9.00 -34.18
CA PHE A 597 19.93 -10.38 -34.49
C PHE A 597 19.45 -11.14 -33.25
N ALA A 598 20.10 -10.95 -32.11
CA ALA A 598 19.67 -11.53 -30.84
C ALA A 598 18.26 -11.05 -30.43
N ALA A 599 17.96 -9.77 -30.59
CA ALA A 599 16.63 -9.23 -30.30
C ALA A 599 15.56 -9.76 -31.26
N GLN A 600 15.86 -9.79 -32.57
CA GLN A 600 14.96 -10.34 -33.59
C GLN A 600 14.58 -11.80 -33.30
N ALA A 601 15.54 -12.62 -32.87
CA ALA A 601 15.31 -14.03 -32.58
C ALA A 601 14.41 -14.27 -31.33
N ASN A 602 14.19 -13.26 -30.49
CA ASN A 602 13.45 -13.38 -29.23
C ASN A 602 12.27 -12.40 -29.13
N GLN A 603 11.87 -11.77 -30.23
CA GLN A 603 10.81 -10.76 -30.22
C GLN A 603 9.45 -11.36 -29.81
N ASP A 604 9.23 -12.66 -30.01
CA ASP A 604 8.07 -13.41 -29.53
C ASP A 604 7.92 -13.40 -28.01
N LYS A 605 9.01 -13.15 -27.27
CA LYS A 605 8.99 -13.03 -25.81
C LYS A 605 8.47 -11.67 -25.34
N LEU A 606 8.44 -10.64 -26.20
CA LEU A 606 7.88 -9.32 -25.90
C LEU A 606 6.39 -9.25 -26.20
N VAL A 607 5.58 -9.77 -25.28
CA VAL A 607 4.12 -9.69 -25.31
C VAL A 607 3.64 -8.36 -24.72
N GLN A 608 2.98 -7.54 -25.54
CA GLN A 608 2.36 -6.28 -25.11
C GLN A 608 1.34 -6.52 -23.99
N PHE A 609 1.32 -5.64 -22.98
CA PHE A 609 0.34 -5.71 -21.91
C PHE A 609 -1.03 -5.17 -22.39
N GLU A 610 -2.07 -5.97 -22.25
CA GLU A 610 -3.44 -5.58 -22.58
C GLU A 610 -4.09 -4.80 -21.43
N LEU A 611 -4.36 -3.52 -21.65
CA LEU A 611 -5.01 -2.66 -20.67
C LEU A 611 -6.53 -2.91 -20.66
N THR A 612 -7.05 -3.44 -19.55
CA THR A 612 -8.49 -3.63 -19.35
C THR A 612 -9.15 -2.36 -18.79
N GLU A 613 -10.48 -2.31 -18.81
CA GLU A 613 -11.23 -1.26 -18.11
C GLU A 613 -10.98 -1.34 -16.60
N PHE A 614 -10.82 -0.18 -15.94
CA PHE A 614 -10.64 -0.10 -14.49
C PHE A 614 -12.00 0.00 -13.79
N ARG A 615 -12.29 -0.92 -12.87
CA ARG A 615 -13.61 -1.16 -12.28
C ARG A 615 -13.53 -1.34 -10.76
N PRO A 616 -14.63 -1.08 -10.02
CA PRO A 616 -14.73 -1.43 -8.60
C PRO A 616 -14.59 -2.94 -8.33
N GLU A 617 -13.95 -3.29 -7.22
CA GLU A 617 -13.90 -4.68 -6.72
C GLU A 617 -15.29 -5.08 -6.23
N LYS A 618 -15.66 -6.34 -6.44
CA LYS A 618 -16.92 -6.90 -5.93
C LYS A 618 -16.68 -8.16 -5.13
N VAL A 619 -17.49 -8.38 -4.11
CA VAL A 619 -17.53 -9.64 -3.36
C VAL A 619 -18.96 -10.16 -3.32
N LYS A 620 -19.12 -11.46 -3.57
CA LYS A 620 -20.35 -12.22 -3.27
C LYS A 620 -20.05 -13.11 -2.08
N SER A 621 -20.88 -13.05 -1.05
CA SER A 621 -20.66 -13.76 0.21
C SER A 621 -21.89 -14.57 0.62
N TYR A 622 -21.65 -15.82 0.97
CA TYR A 622 -22.62 -16.73 1.58
C TYR A 622 -22.15 -17.04 2.99
N GLU A 623 -23.04 -16.99 3.97
CA GLU A 623 -22.73 -17.34 5.36
C GLU A 623 -23.86 -18.16 5.96
N ILE A 624 -23.48 -19.18 6.73
CA ILE A 624 -24.35 -19.91 7.64
C ILE A 624 -23.79 -19.82 9.06
N GLY A 625 -24.66 -19.76 10.06
CA GLY A 625 -24.25 -19.62 11.44
C GLY A 625 -25.22 -20.21 12.43
N TYR A 626 -24.70 -20.53 13.61
CA TYR A 626 -25.43 -21.07 14.74
C TYR A 626 -24.98 -20.37 16.01
N LYS A 627 -25.92 -19.95 16.85
CA LYS A 627 -25.64 -19.46 18.21
C LYS A 627 -26.64 -20.06 19.17
N GLY A 628 -26.17 -20.73 20.20
CA GLY A 628 -27.05 -21.39 21.17
C GLY A 628 -26.50 -21.44 22.58
N LEU A 629 -27.39 -21.43 23.56
CA LEU A 629 -27.07 -21.63 24.97
C LEU A 629 -27.65 -22.97 25.44
N ILE A 630 -26.76 -23.93 25.71
CA ILE A 630 -27.11 -25.29 26.13
C ILE A 630 -27.06 -25.38 27.66
N SER A 631 -28.15 -25.85 28.26
CA SER A 631 -28.30 -26.06 29.71
C SER A 631 -27.94 -24.84 30.57
N ASN A 632 -28.07 -23.62 30.03
CA ASN A 632 -27.66 -22.35 30.65
C ASN A 632 -26.18 -22.28 31.10
N ARG A 633 -25.33 -23.18 30.60
CA ARG A 633 -23.92 -23.30 30.99
C ARG A 633 -22.96 -23.21 29.83
N LEU A 634 -23.34 -23.73 28.66
CA LEU A 634 -22.48 -23.76 27.49
C LEU A 634 -23.03 -22.84 26.39
N LEU A 635 -22.35 -21.73 26.15
CA LEU A 635 -22.60 -20.90 24.97
C LEU A 635 -21.77 -21.43 23.81
N ILE A 636 -22.42 -21.69 22.68
CA ILE A 636 -21.77 -22.04 21.41
C ILE A 636 -22.13 -20.96 20.39
N ASP A 637 -21.12 -20.50 19.66
CA ASP A 637 -21.30 -19.61 18.51
C ASP A 637 -20.40 -20.09 17.37
N ALA A 638 -20.98 -20.47 16.25
CA ALA A 638 -20.29 -21.01 15.09
C ALA A 638 -20.78 -20.34 13.80
N TYR A 639 -19.89 -20.19 12.82
CA TYR A 639 -20.27 -19.79 11.47
C TYR A 639 -19.32 -20.39 10.43
N ALA A 640 -19.77 -20.49 9.20
CA ALA A 640 -18.97 -20.77 8.02
C ALA A 640 -19.39 -19.83 6.88
N TYR A 641 -18.42 -19.40 6.08
CA TYR A 641 -18.65 -18.49 4.97
C TYR A 641 -17.86 -18.91 3.72
N PHE A 642 -18.37 -18.47 2.57
CA PHE A 642 -17.72 -18.56 1.27
C PHE A 642 -17.81 -17.20 0.57
N ASN A 643 -16.70 -16.73 0.02
CA ASN A 643 -16.60 -15.47 -0.70
C ASN A 643 -16.04 -15.70 -2.10
N SER A 644 -16.58 -14.96 -3.07
CA SER A 644 -16.06 -14.86 -4.43
C SER A 644 -15.79 -13.40 -4.74
N PHE A 645 -14.52 -13.05 -4.96
CA PHE A 645 -14.07 -11.70 -5.30
C PHE A 645 -13.86 -11.59 -6.81
N GLU A 646 -14.52 -10.60 -7.41
CA GLU A 646 -14.45 -10.28 -8.83
C GLU A 646 -13.81 -8.89 -9.00
N ASN A 647 -13.16 -8.67 -10.15
CA ASN A 647 -12.44 -7.43 -10.47
C ASN A 647 -11.42 -7.04 -9.39
N PHE A 648 -10.73 -8.01 -8.78
CA PHE A 648 -9.79 -7.72 -7.70
C PHE A 648 -8.70 -6.76 -8.18
N ILE A 649 -8.39 -5.71 -7.41
CA ILE A 649 -7.41 -4.70 -7.84
C ILE A 649 -6.04 -5.08 -7.29
N GLY A 650 -5.05 -5.13 -8.18
CA GLY A 650 -3.64 -5.34 -7.85
C GLY A 650 -2.75 -4.36 -8.60
N GLY A 651 -1.51 -4.20 -8.13
CA GLY A 651 -0.51 -3.38 -8.82
C GLY A 651 0.11 -4.13 -10.00
N GLN A 652 0.34 -3.42 -11.10
CA GLN A 652 1.06 -3.91 -12.27
C GLN A 652 2.22 -2.96 -12.59
N VAL A 653 3.43 -3.51 -12.67
CA VAL A 653 4.60 -2.77 -13.17
C VAL A 653 4.64 -2.90 -14.69
N LEU A 654 4.67 -1.75 -15.36
CA LEU A 654 4.72 -1.61 -16.81
C LEU A 654 6.01 -0.89 -17.23
N ILE A 655 6.61 -1.36 -18.31
CA ILE A 655 7.82 -0.82 -18.90
C ILE A 655 7.46 -0.30 -20.29
N GLN A 656 7.90 0.91 -20.60
CA GLN A 656 7.67 1.58 -21.87
C GLN A 656 9.00 2.12 -22.41
N ASP A 657 9.16 2.20 -23.73
CA ASP A 657 10.27 2.95 -24.33
C ASP A 657 10.08 4.43 -24.02
N ALA A 658 11.08 5.06 -23.38
CA ALA A 658 11.02 6.49 -23.04
C ALA A 658 11.18 7.39 -24.27
N ASN A 659 11.81 6.89 -25.33
CA ASN A 659 12.09 7.63 -26.56
C ASN A 659 11.69 6.78 -27.79
N PRO A 660 10.38 6.54 -27.99
CA PRO A 660 9.90 5.65 -29.05
C PRO A 660 10.28 6.22 -30.43
N ASN A 661 11.00 5.44 -31.22
CA ASN A 661 11.35 5.75 -32.60
C ASN A 661 11.34 4.48 -33.45
N PRO A 662 10.24 4.19 -34.18
CA PRO A 662 10.12 2.97 -34.98
C PRO A 662 11.20 2.78 -36.05
N GLN A 663 11.93 3.84 -36.43
CA GLN A 663 13.04 3.76 -37.39
C GLN A 663 14.35 3.33 -36.75
N ASN A 664 14.49 3.44 -35.42
CA ASN A 664 15.65 2.98 -34.69
C ASN A 664 15.47 1.50 -34.31
N PRO A 665 16.35 0.58 -34.75
CA PRO A 665 16.28 -0.84 -34.38
C PRO A 665 16.23 -1.08 -32.87
N ALA A 666 16.85 -0.22 -32.06
CA ALA A 666 16.82 -0.35 -30.61
C ALA A 666 15.40 -0.15 -30.03
N SER A 667 14.61 0.74 -30.62
CA SER A 667 13.21 0.95 -30.24
C SER A 667 12.31 -0.12 -30.87
N ALA A 668 12.44 -0.36 -32.18
CA ALA A 668 11.61 -1.30 -32.93
C ALA A 668 11.70 -2.75 -32.44
N LEU A 669 12.86 -3.16 -31.93
CA LEU A 669 13.11 -4.53 -31.42
C LEU A 669 13.02 -4.61 -29.89
N GLY A 670 12.64 -3.54 -29.21
CA GLY A 670 12.46 -3.53 -27.74
C GLY A 670 13.76 -3.50 -26.92
N LEU A 671 14.93 -3.27 -27.54
CA LEU A 671 16.21 -3.14 -26.83
C LEU A 671 16.21 -1.96 -25.85
N ASN A 672 15.50 -0.86 -26.18
CA ASN A 672 15.34 0.29 -25.29
C ASN A 672 14.68 -0.07 -23.95
N LEU A 673 13.89 -1.15 -23.88
CA LEU A 673 13.22 -1.61 -22.65
C LEU A 673 14.20 -2.26 -21.66
N LEU A 674 15.35 -2.72 -22.14
CA LEU A 674 16.35 -3.43 -21.33
C LEU A 674 17.26 -2.49 -20.54
N SER A 675 17.38 -1.23 -20.96
CA SER A 675 18.24 -0.24 -20.32
C SER A 675 17.44 0.74 -19.48
N ALA A 676 17.91 1.01 -18.26
CA ALA A 676 17.30 1.98 -17.34
C ALA A 676 17.30 3.42 -17.90
N ASN A 677 18.21 3.75 -18.82
CA ASN A 677 18.34 5.09 -19.39
C ASN A 677 17.36 5.37 -20.55
N THR A 678 16.77 4.32 -21.11
CA THR A 678 15.93 4.40 -22.31
C THR A 678 14.50 3.91 -22.07
N ARG A 679 14.16 3.55 -20.83
CA ARG A 679 12.83 3.06 -20.45
C ARG A 679 12.16 3.95 -19.41
N SER A 680 10.85 4.03 -19.50
CA SER A 680 9.98 4.51 -18.42
C SER A 680 9.43 3.31 -17.66
N VAL A 681 9.41 3.40 -16.34
CA VAL A 681 8.80 2.39 -15.46
C VAL A 681 7.56 3.02 -14.80
N TYR A 682 6.42 2.37 -14.98
CA TYR A 682 5.15 2.76 -14.38
C TYR A 682 4.66 1.68 -13.42
N SER A 683 4.01 2.07 -12.34
CA SER A 683 3.23 1.17 -11.47
C SER A 683 1.79 1.66 -11.47
N ILE A 684 0.86 0.79 -11.90
CA ILE A 684 -0.54 1.15 -12.11
C ILE A 684 -1.47 0.10 -11.47
N PRO A 685 -2.57 0.49 -10.80
CA PRO A 685 -3.57 -0.46 -10.35
C PRO A 685 -4.37 -0.98 -11.56
N VAL A 686 -4.54 -2.30 -11.62
CA VAL A 686 -5.31 -2.99 -12.66
C VAL A 686 -6.29 -3.97 -12.01
N ASN A 687 -7.41 -4.23 -12.68
CA ASN A 687 -8.27 -5.33 -12.27
C ASN A 687 -7.70 -6.65 -12.79
N ARG A 688 -7.67 -7.65 -11.91
CA ARG A 688 -7.40 -9.04 -12.25
C ARG A 688 -8.60 -9.65 -12.97
N THR A 689 -8.31 -10.48 -13.95
CA THR A 689 -9.32 -11.26 -14.68
C THR A 689 -9.77 -12.48 -13.88
N GLU A 690 -8.90 -12.96 -12.99
CA GLU A 690 -9.17 -14.13 -12.18
C GLU A 690 -10.14 -13.82 -11.02
N VAL A 691 -10.99 -14.80 -10.69
CA VAL A 691 -11.93 -14.73 -9.57
C VAL A 691 -11.28 -15.35 -8.33
N ILE A 692 -11.12 -14.56 -7.27
CA ILE A 692 -10.50 -15.06 -6.03
C ILE A 692 -11.57 -15.65 -5.13
N LYS A 693 -11.42 -16.93 -4.76
CA LYS A 693 -12.39 -17.63 -3.91
C LYS A 693 -11.78 -17.85 -2.52
N SER A 694 -12.44 -17.36 -1.48
CA SER A 694 -12.02 -17.61 -0.09
C SER A 694 -13.14 -18.26 0.70
N TRP A 695 -12.77 -19.07 1.69
CA TRP A 695 -13.73 -19.66 2.60
C TRP A 695 -13.14 -19.75 4.00
N GLY A 696 -14.01 -19.88 4.98
CA GLY A 696 -13.58 -20.03 6.35
C GLY A 696 -14.72 -20.39 7.29
N TRP A 697 -14.35 -20.73 8.52
CA TRP A 697 -15.28 -21.03 9.58
C TRP A 697 -14.70 -20.59 10.91
N ALA A 698 -15.56 -20.42 11.91
CA ALA A 698 -15.09 -20.19 13.26
C ALA A 698 -16.06 -20.78 14.28
N LEU A 699 -15.50 -21.31 15.37
CA LEU A 699 -16.22 -21.89 16.50
C LEU A 699 -15.77 -21.21 17.79
N GLY A 700 -16.71 -20.74 18.58
CA GLY A 700 -16.50 -20.24 19.94
C GLY A 700 -17.32 -21.05 20.92
N MET A 701 -16.72 -21.39 22.06
CA MET A 701 -17.37 -22.12 23.15
C MET A 701 -16.98 -21.47 24.47
N ASP A 702 -17.97 -21.12 25.29
CA ASP A 702 -17.76 -20.59 26.64
C ASP A 702 -18.61 -21.38 27.63
N TYR A 703 -17.96 -22.00 28.61
CA TYR A 703 -18.59 -22.84 29.62
C TYR A 703 -18.50 -22.20 31.01
N LYS A 704 -19.65 -22.08 31.67
CA LYS A 704 -19.74 -21.65 33.06
C LYS A 704 -19.45 -22.82 34.00
N LEU A 705 -18.40 -22.68 34.80
CA LEU A 705 -18.03 -23.57 35.89
C LEU A 705 -18.67 -23.08 37.21
N PRO A 706 -18.70 -23.93 38.26
CA PRO A 706 -19.09 -23.49 39.60
C PRO A 706 -18.21 -22.33 40.12
N LYS A 707 -18.71 -21.57 41.11
CA LYS A 707 -17.99 -20.46 41.77
C LYS A 707 -17.53 -19.35 40.81
N ASN A 708 -18.35 -19.02 39.81
CA ASN A 708 -18.11 -17.97 38.81
C ASN A 708 -16.87 -18.15 37.92
N TYR A 709 -16.26 -19.33 37.94
CA TYR A 709 -15.24 -19.67 36.96
C TYR A 709 -15.88 -19.83 35.58
N SER A 710 -15.12 -19.47 34.55
CA SER A 710 -15.45 -19.76 33.17
C SER A 710 -14.21 -20.25 32.44
N ILE A 711 -14.42 -21.23 31.59
CA ILE A 711 -13.43 -21.69 30.62
C ILE A 711 -14.05 -21.56 29.24
N GLY A 712 -13.28 -21.05 28.31
CA GLY A 712 -13.77 -20.84 26.97
C GLY A 712 -12.67 -20.61 25.99
N GLY A 713 -13.08 -20.42 24.76
CA GLY A 713 -12.15 -20.15 23.69
C GLY A 713 -12.84 -20.09 22.36
N ASN A 714 -12.05 -19.74 21.36
CA ASN A 714 -12.49 -19.79 19.98
C ASN A 714 -11.35 -20.25 19.08
N VAL A 715 -11.74 -20.83 17.96
CA VAL A 715 -10.89 -21.17 16.83
C VAL A 715 -11.52 -20.61 15.57
N SER A 716 -10.71 -20.09 14.66
CA SER A 716 -11.12 -19.64 13.34
C SER A 716 -10.16 -20.16 12.29
N TYR A 717 -10.72 -20.53 11.15
CA TYR A 717 -10.03 -20.99 9.95
C TYR A 717 -10.39 -20.12 8.75
N ASN A 718 -9.43 -19.77 7.89
CA ASN A 718 -9.70 -19.20 6.57
C ASN A 718 -8.56 -19.46 5.59
N THR A 719 -8.90 -19.73 4.33
CA THR A 719 -7.93 -19.93 3.24
C THR A 719 -8.49 -19.49 1.89
N LEU A 720 -7.64 -19.52 0.86
CA LEU A 720 -8.04 -19.39 -0.54
C LEU A 720 -8.32 -20.78 -1.13
N SER A 721 -9.40 -20.90 -1.90
CA SER A 721 -9.82 -22.18 -2.50
C SER A 721 -9.12 -22.47 -3.83
N ASN A 722 -8.49 -21.46 -4.43
CA ASN A 722 -7.91 -21.53 -5.76
C ASN A 722 -6.55 -20.83 -5.85
N LEU A 723 -5.74 -20.91 -4.77
CA LEU A 723 -4.41 -20.30 -4.76
C LEU A 723 -3.51 -20.86 -5.88
N ASP A 724 -3.61 -22.16 -6.14
CA ASP A 724 -2.81 -22.85 -7.15
C ASP A 724 -3.05 -22.31 -8.57
N GLU A 725 -4.27 -21.83 -8.86
CA GLU A 725 -4.61 -21.20 -10.15
C GLU A 725 -3.85 -19.88 -10.39
N PHE A 726 -3.36 -19.22 -9.33
CA PHE A 726 -2.64 -17.94 -9.43
C PHE A 726 -1.13 -18.09 -9.55
N ALA A 727 -0.58 -19.25 -9.18
CA ALA A 727 0.85 -19.52 -9.33
C ALA A 727 1.27 -19.48 -10.81
N GLU A 728 0.39 -19.91 -11.72
CA GLU A 728 0.62 -19.90 -13.16
C GLU A 728 0.70 -18.49 -13.76
N THR A 729 0.00 -17.52 -13.18
CA THR A 729 0.00 -16.12 -13.64
C THR A 729 0.98 -15.22 -12.87
N GLY A 730 1.70 -15.78 -11.90
CA GLY A 730 2.63 -15.05 -11.03
C GLY A 730 1.94 -14.06 -10.09
N PHE A 731 0.62 -14.16 -9.93
CA PHE A 731 -0.16 -13.26 -9.08
C PHE A 731 -0.15 -13.72 -7.62
N GLN A 732 0.16 -12.81 -6.71
CA GLN A 732 0.11 -13.06 -5.27
C GLN A 732 -1.02 -12.21 -4.64
N PRO A 733 -2.16 -12.80 -4.27
CA PRO A 733 -3.34 -12.08 -3.79
C PRO A 733 -3.18 -11.42 -2.40
N SER A 734 -1.95 -11.32 -1.86
CA SER A 734 -1.64 -10.82 -0.50
C SER A 734 -2.49 -11.45 0.60
N PHE A 735 -2.90 -12.71 0.42
CA PHE A 735 -3.60 -13.49 1.45
C PHE A 735 -2.57 -14.03 2.45
N ASN A 736 -2.35 -13.27 3.50
CA ASN A 736 -1.19 -13.36 4.41
C ASN A 736 -1.61 -13.64 5.87
N THR A 737 -2.68 -14.40 6.06
CA THR A 737 -3.18 -14.74 7.38
C THR A 737 -2.90 -16.20 7.71
N PRO A 738 -2.47 -16.54 8.95
CA PRO A 738 -2.38 -17.93 9.37
C PRO A 738 -3.73 -18.62 9.18
N GLU A 739 -3.71 -19.82 8.62
CA GLU A 739 -4.93 -20.56 8.32
C GLU A 739 -5.76 -20.78 9.57
N TYR A 740 -5.13 -21.24 10.66
CA TYR A 740 -5.77 -21.44 11.95
C TYR A 740 -5.36 -20.36 12.95
N ARG A 741 -6.33 -19.86 13.70
CA ARG A 741 -6.12 -18.95 14.84
C ARG A 741 -7.00 -19.39 15.99
N TYR A 742 -6.48 -19.32 17.21
CA TYR A 742 -7.23 -19.69 18.40
C TYR A 742 -6.90 -18.79 19.58
N VAL A 743 -7.88 -18.63 20.47
CA VAL A 743 -7.72 -17.96 21.77
C VAL A 743 -8.38 -18.83 22.82
N LEU A 744 -7.65 -19.13 23.88
CA LEU A 744 -8.17 -19.83 25.06
C LEU A 744 -8.28 -18.82 26.20
N ASN A 745 -9.36 -18.95 26.98
CA ASN A 745 -9.60 -18.12 28.13
C ASN A 745 -9.94 -18.98 29.35
N PHE A 746 -9.43 -18.55 30.50
CA PHE A 746 -9.85 -19.03 31.81
C PHE A 746 -10.00 -17.79 32.68
N SER A 747 -11.16 -17.59 33.27
CA SER A 747 -11.42 -16.42 34.09
C SER A 747 -12.30 -16.73 35.28
N ASN A 748 -12.18 -15.90 36.31
CA ASN A 748 -13.04 -15.88 37.47
C ASN A 748 -13.48 -14.42 37.64
N ARG A 749 -14.78 -14.15 37.45
CA ARG A 749 -15.34 -12.79 37.47
C ARG A 749 -16.51 -12.69 38.41
#